data_AF-A0AA86QG25-F1
#
_entry.id   AF-A0AA86QG25-F1
#
_cell.length_a   1.000
_cell.length_b   1.000
_cell.length_c   1.000
_cell.angle_alpha   90.00
_cell.angle_beta   90.00
_cell.angle_gamma   90.00
#
_symmetry.space_group_name_H-M   'P 1'
#
loop_
_entity.id
_entity.type
_entity.pdbx_description
1 polymer ?
#
loop_
_entity_poly.entity_id
_entity_poly.type
_entity_poly.pdbx_seq_one_letter_code
_entity_poly.pdbx_strand_id
1 'polypeptide(L)'
;MENYTRQVVSMLQYALKISREKQQTVISSAHLAYAAFKESSGLAANLLKKCNGDIDKVRNNLMAKIQKYPACTPVPDHPSPTSSYTSVMTRAERFMEERKDKFLSMPHILNALCEDMEFSDCLSTANCPIYSFRQALTTTLNKQMNSEDAEQSLESLKTYCVELVSKAEEGKLDPCIGRDSEIRRLTEILCRRTKNNPVLTGPAGVGKTQIVEGLAMRILRGDVPNSLLNTKIFSLDLGSMIAGAKYRGEFEERLKAVIDEVKASEGTYILFVDELHTLMGAGSAEGTADAANLLKPALSRGEIKCIGATTTAEYRKFITKDRAFERRFAEIQVDEPDFDDTISILRGVSERYQSHHQLQITDGALIAAARLAERYIRASGRRNPDAALDLLDEACAAVRVALDSQPEILDKLQRKKTRLEIELASLKDMNDPQQQSRQKEIQAEMTELNKEMEPVQAQYQQERSQTDKLANLKEKLRNAKERLETLEIRREVEKAADLKFGVIPELTEQIKALEQSCQARTNNQKQNSLVKAVVTEEEIAIVVSKWTGIPVAKLTQSDRQKIVNLSKTIQERVIGQKEAVDTVCNAIMRSKANLQRRQQPLGSFLFLGSSGSGKTHLAKQIACELFDTEQALIRIDMSEYTEQHSVSRLIGAPPGYVGYDQAGQLTEQVVKKRYAVILFDEIEKAHPKILNILLQVMDDGRLTDGQGNTVDFTNTVIMLTSNLGSKQLVDAQETGTFLKAKKDVMQLVKAHFPPELINRFDDIVVFEPLSVDALRSIFQLLLKDLSNRVLEETQLKLVIDKSIVDIAVQDCDVMYGARPLRRFIERELTTIIARLVLSGEKKIVTDQFVAESTKDSITVKRV
;
A
#
# COMPACT_ATOMS: atom_id res chain seq x y z
N MET A 1 -38.12 38.25 -6.19
CA MET A 1 -37.67 37.10 -7.00
C MET A 1 -37.91 35.80 -6.20
N GLU A 2 -39.11 35.58 -5.66
CA GLU A 2 -39.36 34.46 -4.74
C GLU A 2 -39.68 33.13 -5.45
N ASN A 3 -40.02 33.16 -6.75
CA ASN A 3 -40.36 31.96 -7.54
C ASN A 3 -39.30 31.62 -8.61
N TYR A 4 -38.01 31.80 -8.32
CA TYR A 4 -36.91 31.59 -9.27
C TYR A 4 -35.94 30.52 -8.75
N THR A 5 -35.36 29.68 -9.61
CA THR A 5 -34.25 28.79 -9.20
C THR A 5 -32.99 29.60 -8.89
N ARG A 6 -32.08 29.05 -8.07
CA ARG A 6 -30.84 29.75 -7.71
C ARG A 6 -29.96 30.08 -8.92
N GLN A 7 -29.94 29.22 -9.96
CA GLN A 7 -29.19 29.51 -11.19
C GLN A 7 -29.83 30.64 -11.99
N VAL A 8 -31.16 30.75 -12.02
CA VAL A 8 -31.82 31.88 -12.70
C VAL A 8 -31.55 33.19 -11.97
N VAL A 9 -31.57 33.20 -10.63
CA VAL A 9 -31.20 34.39 -9.85
C VAL A 9 -29.76 34.82 -10.15
N SER A 10 -28.83 33.88 -10.19
CA SER A 10 -27.42 34.18 -10.52
C SER A 10 -27.24 34.66 -11.96
N MET A 11 -27.98 34.07 -12.92
CA MET A 11 -28.01 34.51 -14.31
C MET A 11 -28.51 35.95 -14.43
N LEU A 12 -29.62 36.29 -13.74
CA LEU A 12 -30.19 37.64 -13.76
C LEU A 12 -29.25 38.69 -13.17
N GLN A 13 -28.62 38.37 -12.04
CA GLN A 13 -27.59 39.22 -11.44
C GLN A 13 -26.42 39.44 -12.39
N TYR A 14 -26.00 38.41 -13.14
CA TYR A 14 -24.92 38.52 -14.10
C TYR A 14 -25.31 39.33 -15.34
N ALA A 15 -26.53 39.18 -15.85
CA ALA A 15 -27.06 40.01 -16.93
C ALA A 15 -27.09 41.51 -16.54
N LEU A 16 -27.52 41.82 -15.32
CA LEU A 16 -27.47 43.17 -14.75
C LEU A 16 -26.03 43.68 -14.61
N LYS A 17 -25.11 42.82 -14.18
CA LYS A 17 -23.69 43.16 -14.06
C LYS A 17 -23.09 43.57 -15.41
N ILE A 18 -23.39 42.83 -16.49
CA ILE A 18 -22.88 43.14 -17.84
C ILE A 18 -23.40 44.48 -18.33
N SER A 19 -24.70 44.75 -18.17
CA SER A 19 -25.31 46.03 -18.55
C SER A 19 -24.61 47.20 -17.84
N ARG A 20 -24.31 47.05 -16.53
CA ARG A 20 -23.54 48.04 -15.75
C ARG A 20 -22.07 48.16 -16.19
N GLU A 21 -21.39 47.05 -16.44
CA GLU A 21 -20.00 47.03 -16.94
C GLU A 21 -19.87 47.74 -18.31
N LYS A 22 -20.92 47.67 -19.14
CA LYS A 22 -21.00 48.37 -20.43
C LYS A 22 -21.60 49.77 -20.34
N GLN A 23 -21.90 50.25 -19.14
CA GLN A 23 -22.48 51.58 -18.88
C GLN A 23 -23.81 51.82 -19.59
N GLN A 24 -24.62 50.78 -19.76
CA GLN A 24 -25.86 50.83 -20.54
C GLN A 24 -27.04 51.20 -19.65
N THR A 25 -27.99 51.96 -20.21
CA THR A 25 -29.21 52.37 -19.50
C THR A 25 -30.31 51.29 -19.54
N VAL A 26 -30.09 50.22 -20.30
CA VAL A 26 -31.09 49.19 -20.59
C VAL A 26 -30.56 47.77 -20.37
N ILE A 27 -31.48 46.86 -20.04
CA ILE A 27 -31.26 45.41 -20.04
C ILE A 27 -32.14 44.74 -21.11
N SER A 28 -31.55 43.86 -21.91
CA SER A 28 -32.22 43.22 -23.06
C SER A 28 -32.16 41.70 -23.03
N SER A 29 -32.93 41.06 -23.91
CA SER A 29 -32.85 39.61 -24.13
C SER A 29 -31.44 39.13 -24.49
N ALA A 30 -30.65 39.94 -25.20
CA ALA A 30 -29.24 39.64 -25.49
C ALA A 30 -28.37 39.53 -24.22
N HIS A 31 -28.65 40.34 -23.19
CA HIS A 31 -27.96 40.25 -21.90
C HIS A 31 -28.32 38.96 -21.16
N LEU A 32 -29.60 38.57 -21.18
CA LEU A 32 -30.06 37.29 -20.62
C LEU A 32 -29.43 36.10 -21.34
N ALA A 33 -29.45 36.12 -22.67
CA ALA A 33 -28.84 35.08 -23.50
C ALA A 33 -27.34 34.96 -23.21
N TYR A 34 -26.60 36.08 -23.20
CA TYR A 34 -25.17 36.05 -22.90
C TYR A 34 -24.90 35.50 -21.49
N ALA A 35 -25.72 35.89 -20.50
CA ALA A 35 -25.60 35.39 -19.14
C ALA A 35 -25.89 33.89 -19.04
N ALA A 36 -26.83 33.36 -19.82
CA ALA A 36 -27.10 31.92 -19.88
C ALA A 36 -25.90 31.12 -20.41
N PHE A 37 -25.09 31.72 -21.28
CA PHE A 37 -23.84 31.15 -21.79
C PHE A 37 -22.62 31.54 -20.97
N LYS A 38 -22.73 32.10 -19.76
CA LYS A 38 -21.58 32.50 -18.92
C LYS A 38 -20.62 31.33 -18.66
N GLU A 39 -21.14 30.17 -18.27
CA GLU A 39 -20.35 28.99 -17.94
C GLU A 39 -20.20 28.09 -19.17
N SER A 40 -18.96 27.72 -19.51
CA SER A 40 -18.67 26.83 -20.66
C SER A 40 -19.12 25.38 -20.43
N SER A 41 -19.43 25.03 -19.19
CA SER A 41 -20.03 23.77 -18.73
C SER A 41 -21.51 23.91 -18.31
N GLY A 42 -22.11 25.09 -18.45
CA GLY A 42 -23.50 25.32 -18.07
C GLY A 42 -24.51 24.65 -19.01
N LEU A 43 -25.78 24.56 -18.58
CA LEU A 43 -26.85 23.87 -19.32
C LEU A 43 -26.99 24.38 -20.77
N ALA A 44 -26.97 25.69 -21.01
CA ALA A 44 -27.05 26.28 -22.35
C ALA A 44 -25.86 25.89 -23.24
N ALA A 45 -24.65 25.87 -22.68
CA ALA A 45 -23.43 25.47 -23.38
C ALA A 45 -23.41 23.97 -23.72
N ASN A 46 -23.89 23.12 -22.81
CA ASN A 46 -24.01 21.68 -23.03
C ASN A 46 -25.04 21.33 -24.10
N LEU A 47 -26.18 22.05 -24.12
CA LEU A 47 -27.18 21.92 -25.19
C LEU A 47 -26.60 22.31 -26.54
N LEU A 48 -25.85 23.42 -26.59
CA LEU A 48 -25.19 23.86 -27.82
C LEU A 48 -24.17 22.84 -28.33
N LYS A 49 -23.34 22.28 -27.42
CA LYS A 49 -22.38 21.21 -27.74
C LYS A 49 -23.05 19.95 -28.30
N LYS A 50 -24.19 19.53 -27.71
CA LYS A 50 -24.98 18.39 -28.24
C LYS A 50 -25.46 18.62 -29.67
N CYS A 51 -25.69 19.88 -30.04
CA CYS A 51 -26.09 20.28 -31.39
C CYS A 51 -24.90 20.59 -32.32
N ASN A 52 -23.66 20.26 -31.94
CA ASN A 52 -22.41 20.60 -32.65
C ASN A 52 -22.20 22.11 -32.87
N GLY A 53 -22.76 22.95 -31.98
CA GLY A 53 -22.62 24.40 -32.06
C GLY A 53 -21.37 24.94 -31.35
N ASP A 54 -20.90 26.09 -31.81
CA ASP A 54 -19.70 26.77 -31.31
C ASP A 54 -20.05 27.83 -30.26
N ILE A 55 -19.69 27.58 -28.99
CA ILE A 55 -20.01 28.45 -27.85
C ILE A 55 -19.35 29.83 -27.99
N ASP A 56 -18.10 29.88 -28.45
CA ASP A 56 -17.35 31.14 -28.51
C ASP A 56 -17.92 32.05 -29.59
N LYS A 57 -18.38 31.47 -30.72
CA LYS A 57 -19.13 32.22 -31.74
C LYS A 57 -20.45 32.80 -31.21
N VAL A 58 -21.24 32.01 -30.47
CA VAL A 58 -22.50 32.51 -29.87
C VAL A 58 -22.21 33.68 -28.92
N ARG A 59 -21.23 33.53 -28.03
CA ARG A 59 -20.85 34.58 -27.07
C ARG A 59 -20.38 35.85 -27.75
N ASN A 60 -19.51 35.73 -28.76
CA ASN A 60 -18.99 36.87 -29.50
C ASN A 60 -20.11 37.61 -30.25
N ASN A 61 -21.03 36.89 -30.88
CA ASN A 61 -22.17 37.49 -31.59
C ASN A 61 -23.15 38.19 -30.64
N LEU A 62 -23.45 37.58 -29.49
CA LEU A 62 -24.27 38.20 -28.44
C LEU A 62 -23.59 39.45 -27.87
N MET A 63 -22.28 39.40 -27.62
CA MET A 63 -21.52 40.54 -27.13
C MET A 63 -21.48 41.69 -28.15
N ALA A 64 -21.35 41.38 -29.44
CA ALA A 64 -21.42 42.37 -30.52
C ALA A 64 -22.80 43.05 -30.59
N LYS A 65 -23.89 42.32 -30.29
CA LYS A 65 -25.24 42.91 -30.16
C LYS A 65 -25.37 43.77 -28.92
N ILE A 66 -24.85 43.32 -27.77
CA ILE A 66 -24.85 44.09 -26.52
C ILE A 66 -24.12 45.43 -26.72
N GLN A 67 -22.97 45.45 -27.39
CA GLN A 67 -22.20 46.68 -27.62
C GLN A 67 -22.92 47.77 -28.42
N LYS A 68 -24.01 47.43 -29.14
CA LYS A 68 -24.79 48.41 -29.91
C LYS A 68 -25.72 49.25 -29.05
N TYR A 69 -26.00 48.85 -27.81
CA TYR A 69 -26.86 49.63 -26.92
C TYR A 69 -26.16 50.92 -26.43
N PRO A 70 -26.88 52.04 -26.31
CA PRO A 70 -26.30 53.32 -25.88
C PRO A 70 -25.67 53.24 -24.49
N ALA A 71 -24.47 53.80 -24.36
CA ALA A 71 -23.77 53.98 -23.08
C ALA A 71 -24.04 55.38 -22.51
N CYS A 72 -24.15 55.49 -21.19
CA CYS A 72 -24.39 56.75 -20.48
C CYS A 72 -23.52 56.85 -19.22
N THR A 73 -23.07 58.06 -18.90
CA THR A 73 -22.39 58.41 -17.64
C THR A 73 -23.13 59.57 -16.97
N PRO A 74 -23.59 59.45 -15.71
CA PRO A 74 -23.41 58.31 -14.79
C PRO A 74 -24.30 57.10 -15.14
N VAL A 75 -23.83 55.90 -14.75
CA VAL A 75 -24.55 54.64 -14.98
C VAL A 75 -25.75 54.55 -14.04
N PRO A 76 -26.97 54.25 -14.52
CA PRO A 76 -28.13 54.05 -13.66
C PRO A 76 -27.95 52.83 -12.74
N ASP A 77 -28.33 52.95 -11.48
CA ASP A 77 -28.32 51.80 -10.55
C ASP A 77 -29.25 50.68 -11.02
N HIS A 78 -30.37 51.03 -11.65
CA HIS A 78 -31.33 50.07 -12.20
C HIS A 78 -31.54 50.32 -13.68
N PRO A 79 -30.91 49.55 -14.59
CA PRO A 79 -31.16 49.66 -16.02
C PRO A 79 -32.58 49.24 -16.35
N SER A 80 -33.23 49.97 -17.26
CA SER A 80 -34.63 49.73 -17.64
C SER A 80 -34.74 48.50 -18.55
N PRO A 81 -35.72 47.61 -18.33
CA PRO A 81 -35.95 46.47 -19.21
C PRO A 81 -36.47 46.94 -20.58
N THR A 82 -35.88 46.42 -21.65
CA THR A 82 -36.38 46.60 -23.02
C THR A 82 -37.63 45.75 -23.26
N SER A 83 -38.36 46.05 -24.34
CA SER A 83 -39.52 45.24 -24.75
C SER A 83 -39.17 43.78 -25.03
N SER A 84 -37.97 43.49 -25.56
CA SER A 84 -37.49 42.13 -25.80
C SER A 84 -37.22 41.38 -24.49
N TYR A 85 -36.60 42.04 -23.50
CA TYR A 85 -36.42 41.47 -22.16
C TYR A 85 -37.77 41.10 -21.52
N THR A 86 -38.71 42.05 -21.51
CA THR A 86 -40.03 41.82 -20.90
C THR A 86 -40.77 40.71 -21.63
N SER A 87 -40.71 40.66 -22.96
CA SER A 87 -41.36 39.59 -23.74
C SER A 87 -40.79 38.21 -23.42
N VAL A 88 -39.47 38.07 -23.30
CA VAL A 88 -38.82 36.80 -22.94
C VAL A 88 -39.24 36.36 -21.53
N MET A 89 -39.27 37.28 -20.57
CA MET A 89 -39.66 36.93 -19.20
C MET A 89 -41.13 36.52 -19.08
N THR A 90 -42.04 37.27 -19.69
CA THR A 90 -43.47 36.91 -19.69
C THR A 90 -43.72 35.56 -20.38
N ARG A 91 -42.97 35.25 -21.46
CA ARG A 91 -43.06 33.93 -22.11
C ARG A 91 -42.48 32.82 -21.24
N ALA A 92 -41.37 33.07 -20.54
CA ALA A 92 -40.77 32.10 -19.64
C ALA A 92 -41.73 31.75 -18.48
N GLU A 93 -42.42 32.75 -17.92
CA GLU A 93 -43.49 32.55 -16.93
C GLU A 93 -44.65 31.72 -17.50
N ARG A 94 -45.08 32.02 -18.74
CA ARG A 94 -46.11 31.19 -19.41
C ARG A 94 -45.68 29.73 -19.57
N PHE A 95 -44.43 29.48 -19.95
CA PHE A 95 -43.91 28.11 -20.07
C PHE A 95 -43.82 27.38 -18.73
N MET A 96 -43.52 28.10 -17.65
CA MET A 96 -43.56 27.57 -16.29
C MET A 96 -44.99 27.16 -15.90
N GLU A 97 -45.99 28.00 -16.20
CA GLU A 97 -47.41 27.71 -15.94
C GLU A 97 -47.93 26.54 -16.79
N GLU A 98 -47.63 26.52 -18.09
CA GLU A 98 -48.01 25.43 -19.01
C GLU A 98 -47.51 24.06 -18.52
N ARG A 99 -46.33 24.05 -17.89
CA ARG A 99 -45.71 22.84 -17.33
C ARG A 99 -46.06 22.56 -15.87
N LYS A 100 -46.77 23.48 -15.22
CA LYS A 100 -47.13 23.41 -13.80
C LYS A 100 -45.92 23.33 -12.88
N ASP A 101 -44.81 23.97 -13.27
CA ASP A 101 -43.60 24.04 -12.45
C ASP A 101 -43.75 25.15 -11.39
N LYS A 102 -43.18 24.94 -10.19
CA LYS A 102 -43.29 25.89 -9.06
C LYS A 102 -42.31 27.05 -9.16
N PHE A 103 -41.17 26.84 -9.82
CA PHE A 103 -40.09 27.81 -9.94
C PHE A 103 -39.74 28.06 -11.40
N LEU A 104 -39.44 29.32 -11.73
CA LEU A 104 -38.91 29.71 -13.03
C LEU A 104 -37.44 29.25 -13.14
N SER A 105 -37.16 28.39 -14.12
CA SER A 105 -35.88 27.72 -14.33
C SER A 105 -35.19 28.18 -15.62
N MET A 106 -33.89 27.92 -15.75
CA MET A 106 -33.08 28.20 -16.93
C MET A 106 -33.67 27.61 -18.20
N PRO A 107 -34.18 26.36 -18.22
CA PRO A 107 -34.86 25.82 -19.39
C PRO A 107 -36.09 26.62 -19.85
N HIS A 108 -36.87 27.22 -18.95
CA HIS A 108 -38.02 28.06 -19.33
C HIS A 108 -37.56 29.33 -20.03
N ILE A 109 -36.51 29.96 -19.50
CA ILE A 109 -35.92 31.16 -20.09
C ILE A 109 -35.27 30.84 -21.44
N LEU A 110 -34.53 29.74 -21.55
CA LEU A 110 -33.93 29.33 -22.83
C LEU A 110 -34.98 28.99 -23.88
N ASN A 111 -36.09 28.35 -23.50
CA ASN A 111 -37.21 28.09 -24.41
C ASN A 111 -37.89 29.40 -24.86
N ALA A 112 -38.02 30.38 -23.97
CA ALA A 112 -38.51 31.72 -24.32
C ALA A 112 -37.55 32.50 -25.22
N LEU A 113 -36.23 32.42 -24.96
CA LEU A 113 -35.20 33.01 -25.82
C LEU A 113 -35.21 32.39 -27.22
N CYS A 114 -35.59 31.12 -27.38
CA CYS A 114 -35.68 30.50 -28.71
C CYS A 114 -36.70 31.17 -29.64
N GLU A 115 -37.66 31.90 -29.07
CA GLU A 115 -38.66 32.66 -29.82
C GLU A 115 -38.29 34.14 -29.99
N ASP A 116 -37.10 34.53 -29.53
CA ASP A 116 -36.51 35.84 -29.79
C ASP A 116 -35.64 35.78 -31.05
N MET A 117 -35.92 36.69 -31.99
CA MET A 117 -35.28 36.70 -33.30
C MET A 117 -33.77 36.93 -33.17
N GLU A 118 -33.37 37.79 -32.23
CA GLU A 118 -31.96 38.09 -31.99
C GLU A 118 -31.16 36.88 -31.51
N PHE A 119 -31.76 36.03 -30.68
CA PHE A 119 -31.12 34.84 -30.16
C PHE A 119 -31.05 33.73 -31.23
N SER A 120 -32.13 33.55 -32.00
CA SER A 120 -32.19 32.59 -33.11
C SER A 120 -31.09 32.84 -34.15
N ASP A 121 -30.83 34.11 -34.49
CA ASP A 121 -29.75 34.49 -35.42
C ASP A 121 -28.35 34.17 -34.87
N CYS A 122 -28.16 34.32 -33.56
CA CYS A 122 -26.88 34.01 -32.92
C CYS A 122 -26.61 32.50 -32.87
N LEU A 123 -27.66 31.67 -32.74
CA LEU A 123 -27.53 30.21 -32.79
C LEU A 123 -27.26 29.70 -34.21
N SER A 124 -27.95 30.23 -35.21
CA SER A 124 -27.80 29.80 -36.61
C SER A 124 -26.39 30.08 -37.13
N THR A 125 -25.82 31.23 -36.79
CA THR A 125 -24.43 31.61 -37.11
C THR A 125 -23.36 30.79 -36.39
N ALA A 126 -23.76 30.04 -35.36
CA ALA A 126 -22.90 29.14 -34.59
C ALA A 126 -23.12 27.65 -34.90
N ASN A 127 -23.62 27.32 -36.10
CA ASN A 127 -23.90 25.96 -36.57
C ASN A 127 -25.00 25.20 -35.79
N CYS A 128 -25.86 25.92 -35.06
CA CYS A 128 -26.96 25.31 -34.33
C CYS A 128 -28.31 25.85 -34.82
N PRO A 129 -29.05 25.14 -35.68
CA PRO A 129 -30.38 25.58 -36.09
C PRO A 129 -31.32 25.60 -34.87
N ILE A 130 -32.21 26.60 -34.81
CA ILE A 130 -33.10 26.79 -33.65
C ILE A 130 -33.95 25.55 -33.33
N TYR A 131 -34.35 24.80 -34.36
CA TYR A 131 -35.10 23.56 -34.22
C TYR A 131 -34.32 22.49 -33.45
N SER A 132 -33.03 22.27 -33.75
CA SER A 132 -32.22 21.26 -33.06
C SER A 132 -31.95 21.66 -31.61
N PHE A 133 -31.71 22.95 -31.36
CA PHE A 133 -31.55 23.47 -30.00
C PHE A 133 -32.82 23.26 -29.17
N ARG A 134 -34.00 23.59 -29.72
CA ARG A 134 -35.29 23.40 -29.05
C ARG A 134 -35.59 21.91 -28.79
N GLN A 135 -35.24 21.03 -29.73
CA GLN A 135 -35.36 19.58 -29.58
C GLN A 135 -34.42 19.01 -28.50
N ALA A 136 -33.18 19.50 -28.43
CA ALA A 136 -32.24 19.15 -27.37
C ALA A 136 -32.74 19.63 -26.00
N LEU A 137 -33.34 20.82 -25.96
CA LEU A 137 -33.98 21.39 -24.77
C LEU A 137 -35.12 20.50 -24.27
N THR A 138 -36.07 20.15 -25.13
CA THR A 138 -37.23 19.31 -24.75
C THR A 138 -36.80 17.93 -24.28
N THR A 139 -35.77 17.33 -24.88
CA THR A 139 -35.22 16.03 -24.46
C THR A 139 -34.56 16.10 -23.08
N THR A 140 -33.94 17.23 -22.74
CA THR A 140 -33.28 17.45 -21.43
C THR A 140 -34.32 17.79 -20.34
N LEU A 141 -35.51 18.22 -20.76
CA LEU A 141 -36.62 18.69 -19.94
C LEU A 141 -37.64 17.57 -19.63
N ASN A 142 -37.23 16.52 -18.91
CA ASN A 142 -38.12 15.42 -18.49
C ASN A 142 -38.48 15.43 -16.99
N LYS A 143 -37.96 16.38 -16.19
CA LYS A 143 -38.23 16.48 -14.74
C LYS A 143 -38.95 17.79 -14.40
N GLN A 144 -39.92 17.74 -13.48
CA GLN A 144 -40.60 18.92 -12.94
C GLN A 144 -39.69 19.71 -12.00
N MET A 145 -39.74 21.04 -12.08
CA MET A 145 -38.93 21.97 -11.29
C MET A 145 -39.69 22.37 -10.01
N ASN A 146 -39.58 21.53 -8.98
CA ASN A 146 -40.31 21.66 -7.72
C ASN A 146 -39.47 22.17 -6.53
N SER A 147 -38.16 22.42 -6.73
CA SER A 147 -37.23 22.94 -5.71
C SER A 147 -36.31 24.01 -6.29
N GLU A 148 -35.75 24.87 -5.42
CA GLU A 148 -34.81 25.94 -5.81
C GLU A 148 -33.50 25.41 -6.44
N ASP A 149 -33.09 24.18 -6.08
CA ASP A 149 -31.85 23.51 -6.51
C ASP A 149 -32.09 22.40 -7.56
N ALA A 150 -33.30 22.31 -8.13
CA ALA A 150 -33.68 21.23 -9.06
C ALA A 150 -32.72 21.08 -10.26
N GLU A 151 -32.04 22.15 -10.67
CA GLU A 151 -31.10 22.14 -11.81
C GLU A 151 -29.76 21.48 -11.49
N GLN A 152 -29.31 21.48 -10.23
CA GLN A 152 -28.11 20.73 -9.82
C GLN A 152 -28.34 19.22 -9.81
N SER A 153 -29.60 18.78 -9.63
CA SER A 153 -29.98 17.36 -9.61
C SER A 153 -29.96 16.67 -10.99
N LEU A 154 -29.75 17.43 -12.08
CA LEU A 154 -29.72 16.90 -13.45
C LEU A 154 -28.37 16.28 -13.86
N GLU A 155 -27.29 16.46 -13.08
CA GLU A 155 -25.96 15.89 -13.37
C GLU A 155 -25.32 15.15 -12.16
N SER A 156 -26.14 14.53 -11.31
CA SER A 156 -25.67 13.93 -10.04
C SER A 156 -24.63 12.82 -10.23
N LEU A 157 -24.77 11.99 -11.27
CA LEU A 157 -23.80 10.94 -11.59
C LEU A 157 -22.42 11.49 -11.96
N LYS A 158 -22.32 12.62 -12.66
CA LYS A 158 -21.02 13.20 -13.02
C LYS A 158 -20.32 13.85 -11.84
N THR A 159 -21.08 14.37 -10.88
CA THR A 159 -20.54 15.05 -9.71
C THR A 159 -20.07 14.07 -8.64
N TYR A 160 -20.82 12.98 -8.43
CA TYR A 160 -20.59 12.06 -7.31
C TYR A 160 -20.09 10.67 -7.72
N CYS A 161 -20.01 10.39 -9.02
CA CYS A 161 -19.49 9.12 -9.52
C CYS A 161 -18.43 9.32 -10.59
N VAL A 162 -17.62 8.28 -10.77
CA VAL A 162 -16.60 8.17 -11.81
C VAL A 162 -17.04 7.11 -12.82
N GLU A 163 -17.16 7.48 -14.09
CA GLU A 163 -17.49 6.53 -15.16
C GLU A 163 -16.26 5.71 -15.57
N LEU A 164 -16.25 4.42 -15.25
CA LEU A 164 -15.09 3.54 -15.49
C LEU A 164 -14.88 3.21 -16.97
N VAL A 165 -15.95 3.06 -17.76
CA VAL A 165 -15.84 2.77 -19.20
C VAL A 165 -15.20 3.96 -19.94
N SER A 166 -15.56 5.19 -19.57
CA SER A 166 -14.91 6.40 -20.07
C SER A 166 -13.42 6.46 -19.70
N LYS A 167 -13.07 6.12 -18.44
CA LYS A 167 -11.65 6.00 -18.05
C LYS A 167 -10.89 4.94 -18.85
N ALA A 168 -11.55 3.84 -19.21
CA ALA A 168 -10.97 2.82 -20.08
C ALA A 168 -10.73 3.36 -21.50
N GLU A 169 -11.67 4.13 -22.06
CA GLU A 169 -11.51 4.79 -23.35
C GLU A 169 -10.35 5.81 -23.38
N GLU A 170 -10.12 6.49 -22.26
CA GLU A 170 -8.99 7.40 -22.08
C GLU A 170 -7.65 6.70 -21.84
N GLY A 171 -7.62 5.36 -21.74
CA GLY A 171 -6.41 4.57 -21.45
C GLY A 171 -5.92 4.66 -20.00
N LYS A 172 -6.70 5.27 -19.10
CA LYS A 172 -6.27 5.55 -17.71
C LYS A 172 -6.40 4.37 -16.75
N LEU A 173 -7.12 3.32 -17.10
CA LEU A 173 -7.26 2.12 -16.25
C LEU A 173 -6.10 1.16 -16.44
N ASP A 174 -5.59 0.57 -15.36
CA ASP A 174 -4.55 -0.45 -15.42
C ASP A 174 -5.05 -1.76 -16.04
N PRO A 175 -4.19 -2.51 -16.74
CA PRO A 175 -4.58 -3.81 -17.29
C PRO A 175 -4.90 -4.79 -16.16
N CYS A 176 -6.07 -5.42 -16.23
CA CYS A 176 -6.44 -6.48 -15.31
C CYS A 176 -5.84 -7.82 -15.79
N ILE A 177 -4.99 -8.45 -14.97
CA ILE A 177 -4.23 -9.66 -15.31
C ILE A 177 -4.60 -10.79 -14.36
N GLY A 178 -4.80 -12.01 -14.87
CA GLY A 178 -5.01 -13.21 -14.04
C GLY A 178 -6.38 -13.29 -13.36
N ARG A 179 -7.34 -12.42 -13.70
CA ARG A 179 -8.69 -12.35 -13.07
C ARG A 179 -9.84 -12.69 -14.01
N ASP A 180 -9.57 -13.45 -15.07
CA ASP A 180 -10.56 -13.76 -16.10
C ASP A 180 -11.74 -14.58 -15.56
N SER A 181 -11.48 -15.44 -14.56
CA SER A 181 -12.50 -16.31 -13.95
C SER A 181 -13.51 -15.50 -13.13
N GLU A 182 -13.02 -14.53 -12.37
CA GLU A 182 -13.80 -13.62 -11.54
C GLU A 182 -14.59 -12.64 -12.41
N ILE A 183 -13.98 -12.09 -13.46
CA ILE A 183 -14.68 -11.22 -14.43
C ILE A 183 -15.77 -12.01 -15.15
N ARG A 184 -15.51 -13.25 -15.58
CA ARG A 184 -16.54 -14.12 -16.19
C ARG A 184 -17.67 -14.37 -15.20
N ARG A 185 -17.36 -14.72 -13.95
CA ARG A 185 -18.36 -14.98 -12.91
C ARG A 185 -19.20 -13.74 -12.60
N LEU A 186 -18.57 -12.58 -12.55
CA LEU A 186 -19.23 -11.29 -12.35
C LEU A 186 -20.19 -10.98 -13.51
N THR A 187 -19.76 -11.23 -14.75
CA THR A 187 -20.58 -11.10 -15.97
C THR A 187 -21.78 -12.06 -15.95
N GLU A 188 -21.58 -13.33 -15.58
CA GLU A 188 -22.65 -14.32 -15.44
C GLU A 188 -23.72 -13.86 -14.43
N ILE A 189 -23.29 -13.34 -13.28
CA ILE A 189 -24.18 -12.88 -12.21
C ILE A 189 -25.01 -11.67 -12.66
N LEU A 190 -24.40 -10.68 -13.31
CA LEU A 190 -25.10 -9.50 -13.81
C LEU A 190 -26.20 -9.82 -14.84
N CYS A 191 -26.08 -10.95 -15.53
CA CYS A 191 -27.05 -11.44 -16.50
C CYS A 191 -28.17 -12.32 -15.88
N ARG A 192 -28.12 -12.61 -14.57
CA ARG A 192 -29.16 -13.42 -13.90
C ARG A 192 -30.47 -12.66 -13.76
N ARG A 193 -31.58 -13.40 -13.69
CA ARG A 193 -32.90 -12.85 -13.36
C ARG A 193 -33.07 -12.50 -11.87
N THR A 194 -32.42 -13.25 -10.99
CA THR A 194 -32.47 -13.09 -9.53
C THR A 194 -31.08 -13.27 -8.94
N LYS A 195 -30.77 -12.59 -7.83
CA LYS A 195 -29.41 -12.52 -7.28
C LYS A 195 -28.40 -12.04 -8.33
N ASN A 196 -28.74 -10.93 -8.97
CA ASN A 196 -28.02 -10.34 -10.11
C ASN A 196 -27.09 -9.19 -9.73
N ASN A 197 -26.93 -8.94 -8.43
CA ASN A 197 -25.97 -7.98 -7.91
C ASN A 197 -24.76 -8.74 -7.34
N PRO A 198 -23.61 -8.77 -8.03
CA PRO A 198 -22.42 -9.43 -7.50
C PRO A 198 -21.78 -8.61 -6.36
N VAL A 199 -21.24 -9.31 -5.36
CA VAL A 199 -20.39 -8.72 -4.32
C VAL A 199 -19.06 -9.45 -4.29
N LEU A 200 -17.99 -8.73 -4.59
CA LEU A 200 -16.61 -9.19 -4.49
C LEU A 200 -16.21 -9.21 -3.01
N THR A 201 -15.99 -10.40 -2.45
CA THR A 201 -15.57 -10.61 -1.06
C THR A 201 -14.13 -11.11 -1.02
N GLY A 202 -13.35 -10.64 -0.05
CA GLY A 202 -11.95 -11.06 0.10
C GLY A 202 -11.17 -10.14 1.04
N PRO A 203 -9.88 -10.39 1.29
CA PRO A 203 -9.02 -9.46 2.02
C PRO A 203 -8.91 -8.08 1.32
N ALA A 204 -8.46 -7.05 2.03
CA ALA A 204 -8.09 -5.78 1.40
C ALA A 204 -6.79 -5.96 0.56
N GLY A 205 -6.64 -5.21 -0.53
CA GLY A 205 -5.44 -5.24 -1.37
C GLY A 205 -5.36 -6.37 -2.41
N VAL A 206 -6.35 -7.28 -2.50
CA VAL A 206 -6.31 -8.41 -3.48
C VAL A 206 -6.72 -8.03 -4.92
N GLY A 207 -7.11 -6.78 -5.16
CA GLY A 207 -7.49 -6.28 -6.50
C GLY A 207 -8.99 -6.36 -6.84
N LYS A 208 -9.90 -6.20 -5.86
CA LYS A 208 -11.37 -6.22 -6.11
C LYS A 208 -11.81 -5.12 -7.08
N THR A 209 -11.30 -3.90 -6.91
CA THR A 209 -11.59 -2.76 -7.79
C THR A 209 -11.07 -3.01 -9.20
N GLN A 210 -9.88 -3.63 -9.33
CA GLN A 210 -9.31 -4.01 -10.63
C GLN A 210 -10.18 -5.01 -11.41
N ILE A 211 -10.92 -5.91 -10.74
CA ILE A 211 -11.85 -6.83 -11.42
C ILE A 211 -12.98 -6.05 -12.10
N VAL A 212 -13.47 -4.98 -11.45
CA VAL A 212 -14.52 -4.12 -12.00
C VAL A 212 -14.00 -3.25 -13.15
N GLU A 213 -12.78 -2.73 -13.02
CA GLU A 213 -12.07 -2.05 -14.11
C GLU A 213 -11.80 -2.98 -15.30
N GLY A 214 -11.47 -4.25 -15.03
CA GLY A 214 -11.34 -5.30 -16.05
C GLY A 214 -12.65 -5.56 -16.79
N LEU A 215 -13.80 -5.56 -16.08
CA LEU A 215 -15.11 -5.61 -16.73
C LEU A 215 -15.33 -4.37 -17.63
N ALA A 216 -14.98 -3.17 -17.17
CA ALA A 216 -15.11 -1.95 -17.95
C ALA A 216 -14.31 -2.02 -19.27
N MET A 217 -13.08 -2.56 -19.22
CA MET A 217 -12.28 -2.82 -20.43
C MET A 217 -12.93 -3.84 -21.37
N ARG A 218 -13.53 -4.91 -20.83
CA ARG A 218 -14.25 -5.90 -21.66
C ARG A 218 -15.49 -5.32 -22.34
N ILE A 219 -16.24 -4.47 -21.64
CA ILE A 219 -17.38 -3.75 -22.22
C ILE A 219 -16.92 -2.87 -23.38
N LEU A 220 -15.84 -2.11 -23.18
CA LEU A 220 -15.26 -1.27 -24.23
C LEU A 220 -14.83 -2.07 -25.47
N ARG A 221 -14.20 -3.23 -25.26
CA ARG A 221 -13.78 -4.13 -26.35
C ARG A 221 -14.95 -4.89 -27.01
N GLY A 222 -16.14 -4.84 -26.43
CA GLY A 222 -17.29 -5.64 -26.85
C GLY A 222 -17.16 -7.14 -26.50
N ASP A 223 -16.26 -7.51 -25.60
CA ASP A 223 -16.06 -8.88 -25.10
C ASP A 223 -17.00 -9.18 -23.91
N VAL A 224 -18.29 -8.92 -24.12
CA VAL A 224 -19.36 -9.16 -23.14
C VAL A 224 -20.64 -9.61 -23.85
N PRO A 225 -21.56 -10.30 -23.16
CA PRO A 225 -22.86 -10.64 -23.71
C PRO A 225 -23.65 -9.39 -24.17
N ASN A 226 -24.52 -9.56 -25.16
CA ASN A 226 -25.33 -8.47 -25.73
C ASN A 226 -26.11 -7.64 -24.69
N SER A 227 -26.51 -8.26 -23.57
CA SER A 227 -27.22 -7.59 -22.47
C SER A 227 -26.37 -6.60 -21.67
N LEU A 228 -25.04 -6.66 -21.83
CA LEU A 228 -24.08 -5.77 -21.18
C LEU A 228 -23.34 -4.89 -22.20
N LEU A 229 -23.63 -5.06 -23.48
CA LEU A 229 -23.06 -4.26 -24.56
C LEU A 229 -23.61 -2.82 -24.44
N ASN A 230 -22.72 -1.82 -24.49
CA ASN A 230 -23.02 -0.39 -24.25
C ASN A 230 -23.48 -0.05 -22.82
N THR A 231 -23.28 -0.94 -21.84
CA THR A 231 -23.53 -0.56 -20.44
C THR A 231 -22.43 0.34 -19.90
N LYS A 232 -22.78 1.24 -18.98
CA LYS A 232 -21.83 2.13 -18.30
C LYS A 232 -21.68 1.72 -16.85
N ILE A 233 -20.46 1.76 -16.33
CA ILE A 233 -20.16 1.46 -14.93
C ILE A 233 -19.79 2.77 -14.22
N PHE A 234 -20.52 3.11 -13.17
CA PHE A 234 -20.29 4.30 -12.35
C PHE A 234 -19.79 3.89 -10.97
N SER A 235 -18.55 4.24 -10.65
CA SER A 235 -17.97 4.07 -9.31
C SER A 235 -18.43 5.21 -8.41
N LEU A 236 -19.09 4.88 -7.31
CA LEU A 236 -19.55 5.85 -6.32
C LEU A 236 -18.38 6.38 -5.49
N ASP A 237 -18.22 7.69 -5.40
CA ASP A 237 -17.23 8.32 -4.52
C ASP A 237 -17.90 8.83 -3.23
N LEU A 238 -17.74 8.05 -2.16
CA LEU A 238 -18.26 8.40 -0.83
C LEU A 238 -17.64 9.71 -0.30
N GLY A 239 -16.37 9.97 -0.61
CA GLY A 239 -15.66 11.18 -0.17
C GLY A 239 -16.30 12.44 -0.73
N SER A 240 -16.57 12.46 -2.04
CA SER A 240 -17.25 13.58 -2.71
C SER A 240 -18.69 13.80 -2.22
N MET A 241 -19.38 12.74 -1.78
CA MET A 241 -20.75 12.89 -1.22
C MET A 241 -20.77 13.42 0.20
N ILE A 242 -19.77 13.06 1.02
CA ILE A 242 -19.61 13.57 2.40
C ILE A 242 -19.04 14.99 2.38
N ALA A 243 -18.14 15.28 1.45
CA ALA A 243 -17.53 16.60 1.30
C ALA A 243 -18.61 17.68 1.08
N GLY A 244 -18.60 18.69 1.95
CA GLY A 244 -19.56 19.79 1.89
C GLY A 244 -21.00 19.43 2.26
N ALA A 245 -21.26 18.27 2.86
CA ALA A 245 -22.53 18.00 3.53
C ALA A 245 -22.45 18.56 4.96
N LYS A 246 -23.24 19.60 5.28
CA LYS A 246 -23.33 20.15 6.63
C LYS A 246 -24.28 19.36 7.52
N TYR A 247 -25.24 18.69 6.89
CA TYR A 247 -26.28 17.94 7.56
C TYR A 247 -26.42 16.54 6.95
N ARG A 248 -26.78 15.56 7.79
CA ARG A 248 -27.00 14.17 7.38
C ARG A 248 -28.02 14.02 6.24
N GLY A 249 -29.08 14.83 6.24
CA GLY A 249 -30.10 14.80 5.19
C GLY A 249 -29.58 15.14 3.80
N GLU A 250 -28.58 16.02 3.70
CA GLU A 250 -27.98 16.40 2.41
C GLU A 250 -27.25 15.21 1.75
N PHE A 251 -26.59 14.37 2.55
CA PHE A 251 -25.97 13.14 2.04
C PHE A 251 -27.04 12.16 1.52
N GLU A 252 -28.12 11.96 2.27
CA GLU A 252 -29.23 11.09 1.86
C GLU A 252 -29.90 11.58 0.57
N GLU A 253 -30.08 12.89 0.42
CA GLU A 253 -30.61 13.51 -0.81
C GLU A 253 -29.69 13.32 -2.01
N ARG A 254 -28.37 13.51 -1.83
CA ARG A 254 -27.36 13.27 -2.88
C ARG A 254 -27.36 11.82 -3.33
N LEU A 255 -27.34 10.88 -2.39
CA LEU A 255 -27.37 9.44 -2.69
C LEU A 255 -28.67 9.04 -3.38
N LYS A 256 -29.80 9.60 -2.95
CA LYS A 256 -31.10 9.37 -3.57
C LYS A 256 -31.14 9.86 -5.02
N ALA A 257 -30.57 11.04 -5.29
CA ALA A 257 -30.47 11.56 -6.66
C ALA A 257 -29.68 10.62 -7.58
N VAL A 258 -28.54 10.09 -7.10
CA VAL A 258 -27.74 9.10 -7.82
C VAL A 258 -28.54 7.82 -8.09
N ILE A 259 -29.24 7.28 -7.08
CA ILE A 259 -30.07 6.07 -7.23
C ILE A 259 -31.20 6.29 -8.25
N ASP A 260 -31.88 7.44 -8.18
CA ASP A 260 -32.98 7.77 -9.09
C ASP A 260 -32.49 7.93 -10.54
N GLU A 261 -31.28 8.46 -10.75
CA GLU A 261 -30.66 8.57 -12.07
C GLU A 261 -30.26 7.19 -12.63
N VAL A 262 -29.69 6.30 -11.81
CA VAL A 262 -29.40 4.92 -12.20
C VAL A 262 -30.68 4.16 -12.50
N LYS A 263 -31.73 4.35 -11.71
CA LYS A 263 -33.05 3.73 -11.95
C LYS A 263 -33.68 4.18 -13.26
N ALA A 264 -33.57 5.46 -13.60
CA ALA A 264 -34.08 6.02 -14.86
C ALA A 264 -33.36 5.46 -16.11
N SER A 265 -32.18 4.86 -15.95
CA SER A 265 -31.38 4.30 -17.04
C SER A 265 -31.89 2.94 -17.57
N GLU A 266 -32.93 2.37 -16.95
CA GLU A 266 -33.52 1.06 -17.32
C GLU A 266 -32.50 -0.08 -17.47
N GLY A 267 -31.44 -0.07 -16.63
CA GLY A 267 -30.44 -1.13 -16.57
C GLY A 267 -29.25 -0.96 -17.52
N THR A 268 -29.13 0.20 -18.19
CA THR A 268 -27.92 0.58 -18.93
C THR A 268 -26.78 1.02 -18.02
N TYR A 269 -27.09 1.54 -16.82
CA TYR A 269 -26.09 1.95 -15.83
C TYR A 269 -25.94 0.91 -14.73
N ILE A 270 -24.69 0.62 -14.38
CA ILE A 270 -24.29 -0.27 -13.28
C ILE A 270 -23.60 0.60 -12.23
N LEU A 271 -24.08 0.53 -10.99
CA LEU A 271 -23.48 1.24 -9.87
C LEU A 271 -22.44 0.34 -9.19
N PHE A 272 -21.17 0.76 -9.18
CA PHE A 272 -20.12 0.14 -8.38
C PHE A 272 -19.97 0.88 -7.05
N VAL A 273 -20.02 0.13 -5.95
CA VAL A 273 -19.83 0.64 -4.60
C VAL A 273 -18.66 -0.10 -3.98
N ASP A 274 -17.53 0.61 -3.85
CA ASP A 274 -16.42 0.13 -3.04
C ASP A 274 -16.79 0.22 -1.55
N GLU A 275 -16.25 -0.69 -0.75
CA GLU A 275 -16.55 -0.80 0.68
C GLU A 275 -18.07 -0.79 0.99
N LEU A 276 -18.84 -1.63 0.30
CA LEU A 276 -20.32 -1.68 0.37
C LEU A 276 -20.88 -1.73 1.81
N HIS A 277 -20.14 -2.30 2.76
CA HIS A 277 -20.51 -2.36 4.18
C HIS A 277 -20.63 -1.00 4.86
N THR A 278 -19.93 0.04 4.38
CA THR A 278 -20.00 1.41 4.89
C THR A 278 -21.41 1.98 4.75
N LEU A 279 -22.09 1.67 3.64
CA LEU A 279 -23.48 2.04 3.37
C LEU A 279 -24.49 1.14 4.11
N MET A 280 -24.09 -0.03 4.60
CA MET A 280 -24.99 -1.04 5.16
C MET A 280 -24.95 -1.20 6.69
N GLY A 281 -24.22 -0.33 7.40
CA GLY A 281 -24.34 -0.25 8.86
C GLY A 281 -23.04 -0.22 9.66
N ALA A 282 -21.87 -0.17 9.02
CA ALA A 282 -20.61 0.08 9.74
C ALA A 282 -20.51 1.50 10.33
N GLY A 283 -21.39 2.42 9.89
CA GLY A 283 -21.52 3.81 10.37
C GLY A 283 -22.20 4.02 11.71
N SER A 284 -22.41 2.97 12.52
CA SER A 284 -23.08 3.11 13.82
C SER A 284 -22.27 3.95 14.84
N ALA A 285 -21.01 4.28 14.52
CA ALA A 285 -20.23 5.32 15.18
C ALA A 285 -20.22 6.61 14.34
N GLU A 286 -21.03 7.59 14.77
CA GLU A 286 -20.85 9.04 14.57
C GLU A 286 -20.86 9.70 13.17
N GLY A 287 -21.21 9.07 12.04
CA GLY A 287 -21.19 9.88 10.79
C GLY A 287 -21.95 9.46 9.53
N THR A 288 -22.10 8.18 9.21
CA THR A 288 -22.74 7.80 7.93
C THR A 288 -24.21 7.43 8.11
N ALA A 289 -25.06 8.09 7.33
CA ALA A 289 -26.50 7.87 7.28
C ALA A 289 -26.85 6.41 6.99
N ASP A 290 -28.07 5.99 7.36
CA ASP A 290 -28.64 4.66 7.10
C ASP A 290 -29.04 4.52 5.61
N ALA A 291 -28.04 4.64 4.73
CA ALA A 291 -28.13 4.51 3.29
C ALA A 291 -28.68 3.16 2.84
N ALA A 292 -28.57 2.14 3.70
CA ALA A 292 -29.17 0.83 3.49
C ALA A 292 -30.67 0.92 3.20
N ASN A 293 -31.40 1.81 3.90
CA ASN A 293 -32.83 1.97 3.71
C ASN A 293 -33.20 2.63 2.37
N LEU A 294 -32.29 3.41 1.77
CA LEU A 294 -32.48 4.00 0.43
C LEU A 294 -32.22 2.97 -0.67
N LEU A 295 -31.22 2.10 -0.49
CA LEU A 295 -30.84 1.08 -1.47
C LEU A 295 -31.78 -0.13 -1.46
N LYS A 296 -32.28 -0.55 -0.30
CA LYS A 296 -33.14 -1.76 -0.15
C LYS A 296 -34.33 -1.78 -1.10
N PRO A 297 -35.15 -0.73 -1.25
CA PRO A 297 -36.31 -0.76 -2.14
C PRO A 297 -35.93 -0.91 -3.61
N ALA A 298 -34.92 -0.16 -4.07
CA ALA A 298 -34.45 -0.18 -5.45
C ALA A 298 -33.85 -1.55 -5.83
N LEU A 299 -33.04 -2.13 -4.94
CA LEU A 299 -32.45 -3.47 -5.11
C LEU A 299 -33.50 -4.57 -5.01
N SER A 300 -34.47 -4.44 -4.10
CA SER A 300 -35.52 -5.44 -3.92
C SER A 300 -36.42 -5.57 -5.14
N ARG A 301 -36.72 -4.45 -5.81
CA ARG A 301 -37.50 -4.42 -7.05
C ARG A 301 -36.68 -4.72 -8.31
N GLY A 302 -35.35 -4.83 -8.19
CA GLY A 302 -34.46 -5.06 -9.34
C GLY A 302 -34.36 -3.87 -10.28
N GLU A 303 -34.67 -2.66 -9.78
CA GLU A 303 -34.69 -1.41 -10.54
C GLU A 303 -33.27 -0.89 -10.83
N ILE A 304 -32.28 -1.33 -10.04
CA ILE A 304 -30.89 -0.98 -10.19
C ILE A 304 -30.02 -2.25 -10.22
N LYS A 305 -28.96 -2.22 -11.03
CA LYS A 305 -27.87 -3.20 -10.98
C LYS A 305 -26.71 -2.59 -10.21
N CYS A 306 -26.15 -3.34 -9.26
CA CYS A 306 -24.97 -2.90 -8.54
C CYS A 306 -23.92 -3.99 -8.40
N ILE A 307 -22.66 -3.56 -8.36
CA ILE A 307 -21.50 -4.36 -8.01
C ILE A 307 -20.99 -3.83 -6.67
N GLY A 308 -20.84 -4.70 -5.68
CA GLY A 308 -20.26 -4.33 -4.39
C GLY A 308 -18.87 -4.92 -4.21
N ALA A 309 -18.02 -4.26 -3.41
CA ALA A 309 -16.80 -4.84 -2.88
C ALA A 309 -16.75 -4.67 -1.35
N THR A 310 -16.34 -5.70 -0.60
CA THR A 310 -16.23 -5.65 0.87
C THR A 310 -15.35 -6.78 1.41
N THR A 311 -14.94 -6.76 2.67
CA THR A 311 -14.23 -7.90 3.27
C THR A 311 -15.16 -9.06 3.59
N THR A 312 -14.64 -10.29 3.62
CA THR A 312 -15.45 -11.50 3.95
C THR A 312 -16.09 -11.39 5.34
N ALA A 313 -15.39 -10.76 6.30
CA ALA A 313 -15.90 -10.54 7.65
C ALA A 313 -17.09 -9.57 7.66
N GLU A 314 -16.98 -8.44 6.96
CA GLU A 314 -18.06 -7.46 6.81
C GLU A 314 -19.26 -8.03 6.05
N TYR A 315 -19.02 -8.80 4.98
CA TYR A 315 -20.07 -9.46 4.21
C TYR A 315 -20.94 -10.32 5.11
N ARG A 316 -20.31 -11.18 5.93
CA ARG A 316 -21.01 -12.03 6.91
C ARG A 316 -21.74 -11.22 7.97
N LYS A 317 -21.16 -10.12 8.43
CA LYS A 317 -21.72 -9.27 9.50
C LYS A 317 -22.93 -8.46 9.03
N PHE A 318 -22.89 -7.87 7.84
CA PHE A 318 -23.88 -6.88 7.39
C PHE A 318 -24.80 -7.37 6.26
N ILE A 319 -24.33 -8.27 5.37
CA ILE A 319 -25.13 -8.75 4.23
C ILE A 319 -25.85 -10.05 4.55
N THR A 320 -25.13 -11.05 5.06
CA THR A 320 -25.70 -12.38 5.31
C THR A 320 -26.78 -12.37 6.39
N LYS A 321 -26.71 -11.43 7.35
CA LYS A 321 -27.73 -11.28 8.40
C LYS A 321 -29.03 -10.65 7.90
N ASP A 322 -28.99 -9.86 6.82
CA ASP A 322 -30.18 -9.20 6.28
C ASP A 322 -30.79 -10.04 5.14
N ARG A 323 -31.95 -10.63 5.44
CA ARG A 323 -32.71 -11.49 4.52
C ARG A 323 -33.09 -10.78 3.21
N ALA A 324 -33.24 -9.46 3.19
CA ALA A 324 -33.55 -8.71 1.97
C ALA A 324 -32.32 -8.64 1.03
N PHE A 325 -31.15 -8.38 1.60
CA PHE A 325 -29.90 -8.28 0.84
C PHE A 325 -29.37 -9.64 0.39
N GLU A 326 -29.42 -10.67 1.24
CA GLU A 326 -29.00 -12.04 0.91
C GLU A 326 -29.72 -12.62 -0.32
N ARG A 327 -30.96 -12.17 -0.57
CA ARG A 327 -31.79 -12.58 -1.72
C ARG A 327 -31.50 -11.80 -3.01
N ARG A 328 -30.67 -10.77 -2.96
CA ARG A 328 -30.36 -9.88 -4.09
C ARG A 328 -28.88 -9.87 -4.45
N PHE A 329 -28.01 -10.09 -3.46
CA PHE A 329 -26.60 -10.21 -3.69
C PHE A 329 -26.15 -11.65 -3.94
N ALA A 330 -25.13 -11.80 -4.77
CA ALA A 330 -24.41 -13.05 -4.98
C ALA A 330 -22.93 -12.83 -4.62
N GLU A 331 -22.40 -13.66 -3.74
CA GLU A 331 -21.00 -13.60 -3.32
C GLU A 331 -20.08 -14.13 -4.43
N ILE A 332 -18.99 -13.41 -4.68
CA ILE A 332 -17.84 -13.85 -5.48
C ILE A 332 -16.62 -13.71 -4.57
N GLN A 333 -16.06 -14.85 -4.14
CA GLN A 333 -14.82 -14.85 -3.37
C GLN A 333 -13.63 -14.52 -4.27
N VAL A 334 -12.82 -13.56 -3.85
CA VAL A 334 -11.59 -13.12 -4.50
C VAL A 334 -10.44 -13.43 -3.56
N ASP A 335 -9.64 -14.40 -3.95
CA ASP A 335 -8.48 -14.83 -3.18
C ASP A 335 -7.22 -14.01 -3.56
N GLU A 336 -6.27 -13.97 -2.62
CA GLU A 336 -4.93 -13.43 -2.85
C GLU A 336 -4.26 -14.24 -3.97
N PRO A 337 -3.68 -13.58 -4.99
CA PRO A 337 -2.99 -14.28 -6.07
C PRO A 337 -1.79 -15.05 -5.52
N ASP A 338 -1.44 -16.15 -6.17
CA ASP A 338 -0.25 -16.91 -5.81
C ASP A 338 1.04 -16.18 -6.25
N PHE A 339 2.18 -16.80 -5.99
CA PHE A 339 3.48 -16.21 -6.31
C PHE A 339 3.67 -15.97 -7.82
N ASP A 340 3.28 -16.93 -8.66
CA ASP A 340 3.47 -16.87 -10.11
C ASP A 340 2.46 -15.90 -10.76
N ASP A 341 1.23 -15.87 -10.26
CA ASP A 341 0.19 -14.92 -10.63
C ASP A 341 0.58 -13.49 -10.23
N THR A 342 1.15 -13.30 -9.03
CA THR A 342 1.64 -11.99 -8.58
C THR A 342 2.74 -11.48 -9.51
N ILE A 343 3.69 -12.32 -9.92
CA ILE A 343 4.72 -11.94 -10.90
C ILE A 343 4.09 -11.57 -12.24
N SER A 344 3.09 -12.33 -12.69
CA SER A 344 2.37 -12.05 -13.94
C SER A 344 1.65 -10.70 -13.91
N ILE A 345 1.03 -10.36 -12.78
CA ILE A 345 0.42 -9.04 -12.53
C ILE A 345 1.50 -7.95 -12.58
N LEU A 346 2.59 -8.11 -11.82
CA LEU A 346 3.70 -7.14 -11.78
C LEU A 346 4.30 -6.91 -13.18
N ARG A 347 4.49 -7.97 -13.97
CA ARG A 347 4.99 -7.87 -15.35
C ARG A 347 4.05 -7.06 -16.24
N GLY A 348 2.74 -7.28 -16.17
CA GLY A 348 1.81 -6.54 -17.01
C GLY A 348 1.59 -5.08 -16.58
N VAL A 349 1.80 -4.73 -15.30
CA VAL A 349 1.77 -3.32 -14.85
C VAL A 349 3.15 -2.64 -15.00
N SER A 350 4.24 -3.40 -15.14
CA SER A 350 5.61 -2.87 -15.17
C SER A 350 5.85 -1.80 -16.24
N GLU A 351 5.23 -1.90 -17.43
CA GLU A 351 5.40 -0.92 -18.51
C GLU A 351 4.86 0.47 -18.09
N ARG A 352 3.81 0.50 -17.26
CA ARG A 352 3.22 1.74 -16.73
C ARG A 352 4.12 2.40 -15.69
N TYR A 353 4.63 1.65 -14.71
CA TYR A 353 5.57 2.19 -13.72
C TYR A 353 6.87 2.68 -14.36
N GLN A 354 7.42 1.91 -15.31
CA GLN A 354 8.59 2.33 -16.08
C GLN A 354 8.37 3.64 -16.81
N SER A 355 7.19 3.83 -17.40
CA SER A 355 6.85 5.06 -18.12
C SER A 355 6.61 6.23 -17.17
N HIS A 356 5.88 6.00 -16.07
CA HIS A 356 5.56 7.03 -15.07
C HIS A 356 6.83 7.58 -14.41
N HIS A 357 7.71 6.69 -13.95
CA HIS A 357 8.96 7.06 -13.29
C HIS A 357 10.14 7.25 -14.25
N GLN A 358 9.93 7.01 -15.55
CA GLN A 358 10.95 7.13 -16.61
C GLN A 358 12.24 6.33 -16.31
N LEU A 359 12.07 5.09 -15.87
CA LEU A 359 13.16 4.18 -15.50
C LEU A 359 12.92 2.79 -16.07
N GLN A 360 13.91 1.91 -15.98
CA GLN A 360 13.76 0.51 -16.35
C GLN A 360 13.57 -0.35 -15.10
N ILE A 361 12.76 -1.39 -15.21
CA ILE A 361 12.56 -2.37 -14.14
C ILE A 361 13.04 -3.72 -14.66
N THR A 362 13.95 -4.36 -13.93
CA THR A 362 14.44 -5.70 -14.27
C THR A 362 13.44 -6.78 -13.86
N ASP A 363 13.41 -7.91 -14.58
CA ASP A 363 12.55 -9.04 -14.19
C ASP A 363 12.93 -9.59 -12.80
N GLY A 364 14.22 -9.57 -12.46
CA GLY A 364 14.71 -9.90 -11.11
C GLY A 364 14.07 -9.02 -10.03
N ALA A 365 13.94 -7.71 -10.26
CA ALA A 365 13.26 -6.81 -9.32
C ALA A 365 11.78 -7.17 -9.11
N LEU A 366 11.05 -7.56 -10.17
CA LEU A 366 9.65 -7.99 -10.06
C LEU A 366 9.53 -9.26 -9.21
N ILE A 367 10.40 -10.26 -9.45
CA ILE A 367 10.45 -11.50 -8.68
C ILE A 367 10.81 -11.20 -7.22
N ALA A 368 11.79 -10.33 -6.98
CA ALA A 368 12.18 -9.90 -5.64
C ALA A 368 11.05 -9.18 -4.91
N ALA A 369 10.30 -8.30 -5.59
CA ALA A 369 9.16 -7.59 -5.01
C ALA A 369 8.08 -8.58 -4.54
N ALA A 370 7.68 -9.53 -5.39
CA ALA A 370 6.72 -10.57 -5.02
C ALA A 370 7.22 -11.43 -3.84
N ARG A 371 8.47 -11.90 -3.90
CA ARG A 371 9.07 -12.79 -2.90
C ARG A 371 9.19 -12.11 -1.53
N LEU A 372 9.71 -10.87 -1.52
CA LEU A 372 9.93 -10.13 -0.28
C LEU A 372 8.62 -9.62 0.31
N ALA A 373 7.64 -9.25 -0.51
CA ALA A 373 6.29 -8.92 -0.06
C ALA A 373 5.62 -10.09 0.68
N GLU A 374 5.64 -11.28 0.06
CA GLU A 374 5.03 -12.48 0.65
C GLU A 374 5.74 -12.89 1.95
N ARG A 375 7.07 -12.79 2.00
CA ARG A 375 7.87 -13.24 3.14
C ARG A 375 7.85 -12.28 4.34
N TYR A 376 7.95 -10.97 4.10
CA TYR A 376 8.20 -10.00 5.18
C TYR A 376 7.05 -9.01 5.41
N ILE A 377 6.28 -8.65 4.39
CA ILE A 377 5.25 -7.59 4.52
C ILE A 377 3.89 -8.17 4.89
N ARG A 378 3.59 -9.40 4.46
CA ARG A 378 2.31 -10.07 4.75
C ARG A 378 1.92 -10.06 6.24
N ALA A 379 2.91 -10.14 7.13
CA ALA A 379 2.69 -10.13 8.59
C ALA A 379 2.06 -8.82 9.11
N SER A 380 2.19 -7.72 8.38
CA SER A 380 1.55 -6.43 8.68
C SER A 380 0.06 -6.38 8.34
N GLY A 381 -0.50 -7.43 7.72
CA GLY A 381 -1.87 -7.50 7.25
C GLY A 381 -2.08 -7.07 5.79
N ARG A 382 -1.04 -6.53 5.15
CA ARG A 382 -1.01 -6.22 3.70
C ARG A 382 -0.96 -7.50 2.87
N ARG A 383 -1.53 -7.48 1.67
CA ARG A 383 -1.74 -8.66 0.80
C ARG A 383 -1.23 -8.41 -0.60
N ASN A 384 -0.89 -9.46 -1.32
CA ASN A 384 -0.61 -9.36 -2.75
C ASN A 384 -1.93 -9.19 -3.54
N PRO A 385 -1.91 -8.52 -4.71
CA PRO A 385 -0.73 -7.91 -5.36
C PRO A 385 -0.35 -6.53 -4.81
N ASP A 386 -1.21 -5.89 -4.01
CA ASP A 386 -1.01 -4.52 -3.50
C ASP A 386 0.33 -4.31 -2.77
N ALA A 387 0.70 -5.21 -1.86
CA ALA A 387 1.97 -5.12 -1.14
C ALA A 387 3.21 -5.16 -2.05
N ALA A 388 3.15 -5.94 -3.14
CA ALA A 388 4.24 -6.05 -4.09
C ALA A 388 4.28 -4.86 -5.05
N LEU A 389 3.12 -4.32 -5.44
CA LEU A 389 3.02 -3.09 -6.24
C LEU A 389 3.53 -1.87 -5.47
N ASP A 390 3.15 -1.74 -4.19
CA ASP A 390 3.61 -0.65 -3.31
C ASP A 390 5.14 -0.68 -3.14
N LEU A 391 5.72 -1.87 -2.93
CA LEU A 391 7.17 -2.04 -2.90
C LEU A 391 7.85 -1.63 -4.21
N LEU A 392 7.27 -2.03 -5.34
CA LEU A 392 7.82 -1.72 -6.65
C LEU A 392 7.75 -0.22 -6.90
N ASP A 393 6.63 0.42 -6.58
CA ASP A 393 6.41 1.85 -6.76
C ASP A 393 7.34 2.69 -5.88
N GLU A 394 7.49 2.35 -4.60
CA GLU A 394 8.42 3.05 -3.72
C GLU A 394 9.88 2.90 -4.19
N ALA A 395 10.27 1.71 -4.67
CA ALA A 395 11.60 1.52 -5.24
C ALA A 395 11.80 2.35 -6.52
N CYS A 396 10.79 2.42 -7.39
CA CYS A 396 10.81 3.26 -8.57
C CYS A 396 10.94 4.74 -8.20
N ALA A 397 10.14 5.23 -7.26
CA ALA A 397 10.18 6.60 -6.77
C ALA A 397 11.54 6.92 -6.13
N ALA A 398 12.10 6.01 -5.33
CA ALA A 398 13.40 6.19 -4.69
C ALA A 398 14.53 6.33 -5.72
N VAL A 399 14.54 5.48 -6.75
CA VAL A 399 15.50 5.58 -7.86
C VAL A 399 15.30 6.88 -8.63
N ARG A 400 14.05 7.27 -8.91
CA ARG A 400 13.77 8.52 -9.62
C ARG A 400 14.28 9.74 -8.87
N VAL A 401 14.03 9.81 -7.56
CA VAL A 401 14.55 10.88 -6.70
C VAL A 401 16.08 10.91 -6.71
N ALA A 402 16.73 9.74 -6.71
CA ALA A 402 18.19 9.65 -6.81
C ALA A 402 18.73 10.14 -8.16
N LEU A 403 18.01 9.91 -9.27
CA LEU A 403 18.38 10.39 -10.61
C LEU A 403 18.27 11.92 -10.75
N ASP A 404 17.21 12.50 -10.18
CA ASP A 404 16.99 13.95 -10.20
C ASP A 404 17.96 14.68 -9.25
N SER A 405 18.51 13.96 -8.28
CA SER A 405 19.50 14.46 -7.33
C SER A 405 20.93 14.43 -7.90
N GLN A 406 21.81 15.24 -7.30
CA GLN A 406 23.24 15.16 -7.62
C GLN A 406 23.85 13.85 -7.07
N PRO A 407 24.80 13.23 -7.78
CA PRO A 407 25.50 12.04 -7.28
C PRO A 407 26.17 12.33 -5.93
N GLU A 408 26.17 11.35 -5.03
CA GLU A 408 26.73 11.51 -3.67
C GLU A 408 28.19 11.97 -3.67
N ILE A 409 28.97 11.53 -4.66
CA ILE A 409 30.37 11.95 -4.86
C ILE A 409 30.43 13.45 -5.16
N LEU A 410 29.57 13.95 -6.06
CA LEU A 410 29.51 15.37 -6.42
C LEU A 410 29.03 16.21 -5.22
N ASP A 411 27.99 15.77 -4.52
CA ASP A 411 27.45 16.46 -3.34
C ASP A 411 28.51 16.55 -2.21
N LYS A 412 29.28 15.47 -1.98
CA LYS A 412 30.40 15.49 -1.01
C LYS A 412 31.49 16.49 -1.39
N LEU A 413 31.93 16.51 -2.65
CA LEU A 413 32.94 17.46 -3.13
C LEU A 413 32.42 18.90 -3.07
N GLN A 414 31.16 19.10 -3.43
CA GLN A 414 30.51 20.41 -3.42
C GLN A 414 30.33 20.95 -2.00
N ARG A 415 29.89 20.13 -1.05
CA ARG A 415 29.83 20.51 0.38
C ARG A 415 31.20 20.85 0.96
N LYS A 416 32.25 20.10 0.61
CA LYS A 416 33.63 20.44 1.01
C LYS A 416 34.05 21.79 0.45
N LYS A 417 33.80 22.03 -0.84
CA LYS A 417 34.08 23.32 -1.49
C LYS A 417 33.33 24.47 -0.82
N THR A 418 32.03 24.32 -0.54
CA THR A 418 31.25 25.35 0.16
C THR A 418 31.78 25.64 1.57
N ARG A 419 32.26 24.63 2.31
CA ARG A 419 32.92 24.85 3.61
C ARG A 419 34.19 25.69 3.47
N LEU A 420 35.03 25.36 2.50
CA LEU A 420 36.26 26.13 2.20
C LEU A 420 35.95 27.55 1.73
N GLU A 421 34.88 27.76 0.97
CA GLU A 421 34.40 29.09 0.56
C GLU A 421 33.94 29.93 1.76
N ILE A 422 33.24 29.33 2.72
CA ILE A 422 32.83 29.99 3.97
C ILE A 422 34.06 30.32 4.82
N GLU A 423 35.02 29.40 4.94
CA GLU A 423 36.29 29.62 5.63
C GLU A 423 37.06 30.79 4.99
N LEU A 424 37.15 30.82 3.66
CA LEU A 424 37.77 31.91 2.91
C LEU A 424 37.05 33.26 3.12
N ALA A 425 35.72 33.28 3.16
CA ALA A 425 34.93 34.49 3.40
C ALA A 425 35.04 35.01 4.86
N SER A 426 35.44 34.15 5.81
CA SER A 426 35.67 34.52 7.20
C SER A 426 37.03 35.18 7.44
N LEU A 427 38.00 34.96 6.54
CA LEU A 427 39.33 35.58 6.56
C LEU A 427 39.26 36.99 5.94
N LYS A 428 39.05 38.02 6.77
CA LYS A 428 38.76 39.40 6.32
C LYS A 428 39.93 40.39 6.39
N ASP A 429 41.03 40.08 7.08
CA ASP A 429 42.14 41.03 7.28
C ASP A 429 43.34 40.74 6.37
N MET A 430 43.60 41.65 5.42
CA MET A 430 44.65 41.48 4.39
C MET A 430 46.09 41.67 4.88
N ASN A 431 46.31 42.00 6.15
CA ASN A 431 47.63 42.40 6.67
C ASN A 431 48.34 41.35 7.53
N ASP A 432 47.70 40.21 7.83
CA ASP A 432 48.32 39.12 8.62
C ASP A 432 48.98 38.08 7.69
N PRO A 433 50.31 37.88 7.76
CA PRO A 433 51.02 36.91 6.91
C PRO A 433 50.55 35.46 7.11
N GLN A 434 50.02 35.11 8.29
CA GLN A 434 49.52 33.76 8.56
C GLN A 434 48.15 33.53 7.88
N GLN A 435 47.28 34.54 7.86
CA GLN A 435 46.01 34.49 7.14
C GLN A 435 46.22 34.46 5.61
N GLN A 436 47.23 35.18 5.10
CA GLN A 436 47.59 35.13 3.67
C GLN A 436 48.11 33.75 3.24
N SER A 437 48.89 33.06 4.09
CA SER A 437 49.33 31.69 3.81
C SER A 437 48.14 30.73 3.77
N ARG A 438 47.26 30.80 4.78
CA ARG A 438 46.07 29.95 4.85
C ARG A 438 45.11 30.20 3.69
N GLN A 439 44.96 31.46 3.25
CA GLN A 439 44.14 31.80 2.08
C GLN A 439 44.68 31.15 0.81
N LYS A 440 46.01 31.14 0.61
CA LYS A 440 46.63 30.47 -0.55
C LYS A 440 46.46 28.95 -0.50
N GLU A 441 46.55 28.34 0.69
CA GLU A 441 46.28 26.91 0.89
C GLU A 441 44.83 26.56 0.54
N ILE A 442 43.86 27.30 1.09
CA ILE A 442 42.43 27.09 0.81
C ILE A 442 42.14 27.26 -0.69
N GLN A 443 42.73 28.27 -1.33
CA GLN A 443 42.60 28.46 -2.78
C GLN A 443 43.20 27.28 -3.57
N ALA A 444 44.35 26.76 -3.16
CA ALA A 444 44.96 25.58 -3.80
C ALA A 444 44.07 24.34 -3.63
N GLU A 445 43.57 24.06 -2.43
CA GLU A 445 42.63 22.96 -2.15
C GLU A 445 41.34 23.10 -2.98
N MET A 446 40.80 24.32 -3.11
CA MET A 446 39.64 24.58 -3.97
C MET A 446 39.93 24.29 -5.45
N THR A 447 41.13 24.62 -5.94
CA THR A 447 41.51 24.31 -7.33
C THR A 447 41.66 22.81 -7.56
N GLU A 448 42.15 22.07 -6.57
CA GLU A 448 42.25 20.62 -6.62
C GLU A 448 40.85 19.97 -6.61
N LEU A 449 39.98 20.40 -5.70
CA LEU A 449 38.56 19.99 -5.65
C LEU A 449 37.84 20.26 -6.98
N ASN A 450 38.06 21.41 -7.62
CA ASN A 450 37.47 21.70 -8.93
C ASN A 450 37.98 20.74 -10.02
N LYS A 451 39.28 20.41 -10.03
CA LYS A 451 39.86 19.43 -10.98
C LYS A 451 39.28 18.02 -10.78
N GLU A 452 38.93 17.65 -9.55
CA GLU A 452 38.24 16.39 -9.26
C GLU A 452 36.75 16.43 -9.64
N MET A 453 36.08 17.59 -9.49
CA MET A 453 34.65 17.76 -9.78
C MET A 453 34.33 17.82 -11.28
N GLU A 454 35.12 18.54 -12.08
CA GLU A 454 34.87 18.73 -13.52
C GLU A 454 34.63 17.43 -14.30
N PRO A 455 35.46 16.38 -14.20
CA PRO A 455 35.24 15.15 -14.96
C PRO A 455 33.98 14.42 -14.52
N VAL A 456 33.69 14.39 -13.21
CA VAL A 456 32.50 13.75 -12.63
C VAL A 456 31.22 14.49 -13.05
N GLN A 457 31.26 15.83 -13.05
CA GLN A 457 30.15 16.67 -13.48
C GLN A 457 29.87 16.52 -14.98
N ALA A 458 30.92 16.51 -15.81
CA ALA A 458 30.79 16.30 -17.25
C ALA A 458 30.20 14.91 -17.57
N GLN A 459 30.68 13.86 -16.88
CA GLN A 459 30.13 12.51 -17.01
C GLN A 459 28.65 12.47 -16.61
N TYR A 460 28.28 13.06 -15.47
CA TYR A 460 26.89 13.12 -15.00
C TYR A 460 25.97 13.85 -15.99
N GLN A 461 26.36 15.03 -16.50
CA GLN A 461 25.57 15.79 -17.47
C GLN A 461 25.37 15.01 -18.77
N GLN A 462 26.42 14.31 -19.23
CA GLN A 462 26.34 13.48 -20.42
C GLN A 462 25.38 12.31 -20.22
N GLU A 463 25.55 11.54 -19.14
CA GLU A 463 24.68 10.39 -18.81
C GLU A 463 23.21 10.83 -18.67
N ARG A 464 22.94 11.91 -17.93
CA ARG A 464 21.60 12.47 -17.75
C ARG A 464 20.94 12.90 -19.07
N SER A 465 21.68 13.57 -19.93
CA SER A 465 21.14 14.00 -21.24
C SER A 465 20.72 12.82 -22.13
N GLN A 466 21.35 11.64 -21.96
CA GLN A 466 21.00 10.44 -22.70
C GLN A 466 19.78 9.74 -22.10
N THR A 467 19.68 9.65 -20.78
CA THR A 467 18.51 9.10 -20.09
C THR A 467 17.26 9.92 -20.40
N ASP A 468 17.35 11.25 -20.41
CA ASP A 468 16.22 12.14 -20.69
C ASP A 468 15.74 11.99 -22.15
N LYS A 469 16.67 11.82 -23.11
CA LYS A 469 16.32 11.55 -24.51
C LYS A 469 15.60 10.21 -24.66
N LEU A 470 16.10 9.17 -23.98
CA LEU A 470 15.50 7.84 -24.02
C LEU A 470 14.11 7.82 -23.38
N ALA A 471 13.93 8.52 -22.24
CA ALA A 471 12.64 8.69 -21.58
C ALA A 471 11.60 9.34 -22.52
N ASN A 472 11.96 10.46 -23.15
CA ASN A 472 11.08 11.16 -24.10
C ASN A 472 10.66 10.29 -25.30
N LEU A 473 11.57 9.47 -25.84
CA LEU A 473 11.24 8.56 -26.95
C LEU A 473 10.30 7.43 -26.51
N LYS A 474 10.53 6.85 -25.32
CA LYS A 474 9.64 5.82 -24.76
C LYS A 474 8.24 6.37 -24.50
N GLU A 475 8.12 7.59 -24.00
CA GLU A 475 6.82 8.26 -23.81
C GLU A 475 6.08 8.45 -25.14
N LYS A 476 6.78 8.90 -26.20
CA LYS A 476 6.19 9.00 -27.55
C LYS A 476 5.73 7.64 -28.09
N LEU A 477 6.51 6.59 -27.89
CA LEU A 477 6.15 5.23 -28.30
C LEU A 477 4.89 4.76 -27.58
N ARG A 478 4.77 5.00 -26.26
CA ARG A 478 3.59 4.63 -25.48
C ARG A 478 2.34 5.35 -25.97
N ASN A 479 2.41 6.68 -26.11
CA ASN A 479 1.28 7.48 -26.60
C ASN A 479 0.85 7.04 -28.02
N ALA A 480 1.79 6.58 -28.86
CA ALA A 480 1.49 6.01 -30.16
C ALA A 480 0.80 4.63 -30.06
N LYS A 481 1.26 3.74 -29.17
CA LYS A 481 0.61 2.43 -28.90
C LYS A 481 -0.79 2.58 -28.31
N GLU A 482 -0.98 3.46 -27.34
CA GLU A 482 -2.30 3.73 -26.73
C GLU A 482 -3.28 4.24 -27.78
N ARG A 483 -2.86 5.21 -28.61
CA ARG A 483 -3.66 5.69 -29.74
C ARG A 483 -3.97 4.58 -30.74
N LEU A 484 -3.02 3.69 -31.02
CA LEU A 484 -3.24 2.54 -31.90
C LEU A 484 -4.36 1.65 -31.34
N GLU A 485 -4.31 1.29 -30.06
CA GLU A 485 -5.37 0.49 -29.43
C GLU A 485 -6.73 1.19 -29.49
N THR A 486 -6.79 2.50 -29.20
CA THR A 486 -8.05 3.26 -29.28
C THR A 486 -8.60 3.27 -30.71
N LEU A 487 -7.75 3.44 -31.71
CA LEU A 487 -8.14 3.44 -33.13
C LEU A 487 -8.56 2.06 -33.62
N GLU A 488 -7.90 0.99 -33.17
CA GLU A 488 -8.28 -0.39 -33.45
C GLU A 488 -9.67 -0.70 -32.85
N ILE A 489 -9.93 -0.26 -31.61
CA ILE A 489 -11.25 -0.37 -30.97
C ILE A 489 -12.33 0.41 -31.76
N ARG A 490 -12.01 1.63 -32.20
CA ARG A 490 -12.91 2.47 -33.03
C ARG A 490 -13.06 1.99 -34.47
N ARG A 491 -12.29 0.97 -34.89
CA ARG A 491 -12.22 0.45 -36.26
C ARG A 491 -11.78 1.51 -37.30
N GLU A 492 -10.97 2.48 -36.89
CA GLU A 492 -10.36 3.48 -37.77
C GLU A 492 -9.10 2.91 -38.44
N VAL A 493 -9.30 2.04 -39.43
CA VAL A 493 -8.25 1.18 -40.03
C VAL A 493 -7.08 1.98 -40.64
N GLU A 494 -7.35 3.09 -41.33
CA GLU A 494 -6.32 3.87 -42.02
C GLU A 494 -5.32 4.51 -41.03
N LYS A 495 -5.83 5.24 -40.03
CA LYS A 495 -4.98 5.89 -39.02
C LYS A 495 -4.26 4.87 -38.13
N ALA A 496 -4.88 3.72 -37.87
CA ALA A 496 -4.23 2.62 -37.15
C ALA A 496 -3.04 2.06 -37.96
N ALA A 497 -3.19 1.92 -39.29
CA ALA A 497 -2.11 1.44 -40.15
C ALA A 497 -0.91 2.41 -40.16
N ASP A 498 -1.14 3.72 -40.24
CA ASP A 498 -0.09 4.75 -40.20
C ASP A 498 0.76 4.66 -38.92
N LEU A 499 0.11 4.48 -37.76
CA LEU A 499 0.81 4.32 -36.49
C LEU A 499 1.55 2.98 -36.41
N LYS A 500 0.90 1.89 -36.82
CA LYS A 500 1.41 0.52 -36.69
C LYS A 500 2.60 0.22 -37.59
N PHE A 501 2.60 0.75 -38.82
CA PHE A 501 3.63 0.47 -39.82
C PHE A 501 4.59 1.64 -40.09
N GLY A 502 4.28 2.86 -39.63
CA GLY A 502 5.15 4.03 -39.76
C GLY A 502 5.80 4.43 -38.43
N VAL A 503 5.04 5.17 -37.61
CA VAL A 503 5.57 5.88 -36.43
C VAL A 503 6.12 4.94 -35.34
N ILE A 504 5.41 3.84 -35.04
CA ILE A 504 5.84 2.89 -34.00
C ILE A 504 7.17 2.22 -34.37
N PRO A 505 7.35 1.64 -35.57
CA PRO A 505 8.64 1.10 -36.01
C PRO A 505 9.80 2.09 -35.91
N GLU A 506 9.62 3.33 -36.41
CA GLU A 506 10.65 4.38 -36.36
C GLU A 506 11.09 4.70 -34.93
N LEU A 507 10.13 4.89 -34.03
CA LEU A 507 10.42 5.15 -32.60
C LEU A 507 11.12 3.94 -31.95
N THR A 508 10.74 2.72 -32.32
CA THR A 508 11.33 1.49 -31.79
C THR A 508 12.79 1.33 -32.23
N GLU A 509 13.11 1.67 -33.48
CA GLU A 509 14.50 1.68 -33.98
C GLU A 509 15.35 2.73 -33.28
N GLN A 510 14.84 3.96 -33.11
CA GLN A 510 15.53 5.03 -32.39
C GLN A 510 15.85 4.64 -30.94
N ILE A 511 14.89 4.03 -30.24
CA ILE A 511 15.08 3.53 -28.87
C ILE A 511 16.16 2.45 -28.84
N LYS A 512 16.10 1.45 -29.74
CA LYS A 512 17.11 0.38 -29.80
C LYS A 512 18.51 0.92 -30.07
N ALA A 513 18.66 1.87 -30.99
CA ALA A 513 19.94 2.49 -31.29
C ALA A 513 20.54 3.22 -30.07
N LEU A 514 19.70 3.97 -29.34
CA LEU A 514 20.08 4.65 -28.11
C LEU A 514 20.43 3.66 -26.98
N GLU A 515 19.63 2.62 -26.77
CA GLU A 515 19.88 1.59 -25.75
C GLU A 515 21.20 0.85 -26.01
N GLN A 516 21.47 0.46 -27.26
CA GLN A 516 22.74 -0.16 -27.65
C GLN A 516 23.94 0.77 -27.41
N SER A 517 23.80 2.06 -27.72
CA SER A 517 24.85 3.05 -27.47
C SER A 517 25.14 3.25 -25.99
N CYS A 518 24.12 3.08 -25.12
CA CYS A 518 24.26 3.14 -23.67
C CYS A 518 24.92 1.87 -23.12
N GLN A 519 24.43 0.67 -23.52
CA GLN A 519 24.95 -0.63 -23.07
C GLN A 519 26.41 -0.88 -23.47
N ALA A 520 26.81 -0.48 -24.68
CA ALA A 520 28.20 -0.61 -25.15
C ALA A 520 29.20 0.17 -24.27
N ARG A 521 28.76 1.27 -23.65
CA ARG A 521 29.58 2.08 -22.73
C ARG A 521 29.66 1.44 -21.34
N THR A 522 28.55 0.88 -20.85
CA THR A 522 28.50 0.20 -19.54
C THR A 522 29.37 -1.06 -19.49
N ASN A 523 29.47 -1.80 -20.60
CA ASN A 523 30.31 -3.01 -20.67
C ASN A 523 31.82 -2.72 -20.76
N ASN A 524 32.21 -1.59 -21.36
CA ASN A 524 33.61 -1.17 -21.46
C ASN A 524 34.13 -0.50 -20.16
N GLN A 525 33.22 0.05 -19.35
CA GLN A 525 33.52 0.61 -18.04
C GLN A 525 32.86 -0.25 -16.96
N LYS A 526 33.46 -1.39 -16.63
CA LYS A 526 33.04 -2.19 -15.47
C LYS A 526 33.08 -1.28 -14.22
N GLN A 527 31.90 -0.96 -13.69
CA GLN A 527 31.58 -0.44 -12.35
C GLN A 527 31.27 1.06 -12.09
N ASN A 528 31.41 2.02 -13.02
CA ASN A 528 31.23 3.45 -12.65
C ASN A 528 30.24 4.26 -13.52
N SER A 529 28.99 3.80 -13.67
CA SER A 529 27.92 4.70 -14.12
C SER A 529 27.41 5.50 -12.92
N LEU A 530 27.37 6.82 -13.05
CA LEU A 530 26.90 7.76 -12.01
C LEU A 530 25.36 7.82 -11.97
N VAL A 531 24.71 7.46 -13.06
CA VAL A 531 23.26 7.53 -13.25
C VAL A 531 22.70 6.13 -13.52
N LYS A 532 22.20 5.46 -12.48
CA LYS A 532 21.52 4.16 -12.61
C LYS A 532 20.01 4.37 -12.73
N ALA A 533 19.48 4.40 -13.95
CA ALA A 533 18.04 4.49 -14.20
C ALA A 533 17.35 3.11 -14.28
N VAL A 534 17.77 2.18 -13.42
CA VAL A 534 17.33 0.78 -13.42
C VAL A 534 17.01 0.33 -12.01
N VAL A 535 15.83 -0.24 -11.81
CA VAL A 535 15.41 -0.90 -10.56
C VAL A 535 15.80 -2.37 -10.64
N THR A 536 16.65 -2.80 -9.72
CA THR A 536 17.13 -4.17 -9.54
C THR A 536 16.63 -4.76 -8.21
N GLU A 537 17.02 -5.99 -7.93
CA GLU A 537 16.70 -6.69 -6.68
C GLU A 537 17.24 -5.94 -5.45
N GLU A 538 18.35 -5.21 -5.60
CA GLU A 538 18.99 -4.45 -4.52
C GLU A 538 18.10 -3.28 -4.07
N GLU A 539 17.52 -2.53 -5.01
CA GLU A 539 16.65 -1.39 -4.70
C GLU A 539 15.38 -1.83 -3.97
N ILE A 540 14.79 -2.96 -4.38
CA ILE A 540 13.65 -3.55 -3.66
C ILE A 540 14.06 -3.96 -2.23
N ALA A 541 15.22 -4.58 -2.07
CA ALA A 541 15.71 -4.98 -0.75
C ALA A 541 16.00 -3.78 0.16
N ILE A 542 16.45 -2.64 -0.40
CA ILE A 542 16.64 -1.38 0.36
C ILE A 542 15.30 -0.87 0.90
N VAL A 543 14.24 -0.87 0.09
CA VAL A 543 12.89 -0.46 0.54
C VAL A 543 12.39 -1.38 1.64
N VAL A 544 12.47 -2.70 1.45
CA VAL A 544 12.07 -3.69 2.46
C VAL A 544 12.89 -3.53 3.74
N SER A 545 14.19 -3.24 3.62
CA SER A 545 15.06 -2.96 4.76
C SER A 545 14.59 -1.75 5.56
N LYS A 546 14.17 -0.66 4.90
CA LYS A 546 13.60 0.51 5.58
C LYS A 546 12.28 0.18 6.28
N TRP A 547 11.41 -0.60 5.66
CA TRP A 547 10.10 -0.95 6.23
C TRP A 547 10.20 -1.91 7.41
N THR A 548 11.15 -2.84 7.36
CA THR A 548 11.24 -3.97 8.31
C THR A 548 12.39 -3.84 9.31
N GLY A 549 13.37 -2.98 9.04
CA GLY A 549 14.62 -2.88 9.79
C GLY A 549 15.62 -4.01 9.51
N ILE A 550 15.31 -4.96 8.62
CA ILE A 550 16.20 -6.09 8.30
C ILE A 550 17.33 -5.60 7.38
N PRO A 551 18.62 -5.85 7.67
CA PRO A 551 19.72 -5.38 6.83
C PRO A 551 19.66 -5.91 5.39
N VAL A 552 19.94 -5.05 4.40
CA VAL A 552 19.91 -5.39 2.96
C VAL A 552 20.73 -6.64 2.63
N ALA A 553 21.93 -6.77 3.22
CA ALA A 553 22.82 -7.92 3.00
C ALA A 553 22.15 -9.26 3.37
N LYS A 554 21.23 -9.27 4.34
CA LYS A 554 20.46 -10.46 4.68
C LYS A 554 19.35 -10.74 3.67
N LEU A 555 18.71 -9.71 3.11
CA LEU A 555 17.59 -9.84 2.17
C LEU A 555 18.03 -10.29 0.77
N THR A 556 19.25 -9.96 0.36
CA THR A 556 19.80 -10.31 -0.98
C THR A 556 20.54 -11.66 -1.00
N GLN A 557 20.89 -12.21 0.16
CA GLN A 557 21.62 -13.47 0.24
C GLN A 557 20.75 -14.66 -0.20
N SER A 558 21.30 -15.55 -1.03
CA SER A 558 20.58 -16.75 -1.47
C SER A 558 20.23 -17.66 -0.29
N ASP A 559 18.98 -18.13 -0.24
CA ASP A 559 18.51 -19.05 0.82
C ASP A 559 19.39 -20.31 0.90
N ARG A 560 19.90 -20.79 -0.24
CA ARG A 560 20.81 -21.95 -0.29
C ARG A 560 22.11 -21.71 0.48
N GLN A 561 22.77 -20.56 0.29
CA GLN A 561 24.00 -20.25 1.01
C GLN A 561 23.75 -20.05 2.51
N LYS A 562 22.62 -19.44 2.89
CA LYS A 562 22.21 -19.32 4.29
C LYS A 562 22.10 -20.69 4.96
N ILE A 563 21.41 -21.63 4.31
CA ILE A 563 21.20 -22.98 4.86
C ILE A 563 22.51 -23.76 4.98
N VAL A 564 23.40 -23.69 3.98
CA VAL A 564 24.69 -24.39 4.00
C VAL A 564 25.58 -23.90 5.15
N ASN A 565 25.58 -22.61 5.42
CA ASN A 565 26.40 -22.01 6.48
C ASN A 565 25.68 -21.93 7.85
N LEU A 566 24.42 -22.39 7.93
CA LEU A 566 23.55 -22.20 9.10
C LEU A 566 24.18 -22.69 10.40
N SER A 567 24.73 -23.91 10.41
CA SER A 567 25.35 -24.47 11.62
C SER A 567 26.54 -23.62 12.08
N LYS A 568 27.40 -23.21 11.15
CA LYS A 568 28.58 -22.39 11.48
C LYS A 568 28.18 -21.04 12.09
N THR A 569 27.23 -20.34 11.48
CA THR A 569 26.77 -19.03 11.97
C THR A 569 26.11 -19.15 13.34
N ILE A 570 25.31 -20.19 13.58
CA ILE A 570 24.66 -20.41 14.88
C ILE A 570 25.68 -20.76 15.96
N GLN A 571 26.71 -21.57 15.64
CA GLN A 571 27.77 -21.95 16.58
C GLN A 571 28.61 -20.76 17.06
N GLU A 572 28.71 -19.68 16.28
CA GLU A 572 29.38 -18.44 16.72
C GLU A 572 28.64 -17.74 17.88
N ARG A 573 27.33 -18.00 18.03
CA ARG A 573 26.47 -17.37 19.06
C ARG A 573 25.98 -18.35 20.12
N VAL A 574 25.88 -19.64 19.81
CA VAL A 574 25.43 -20.70 20.71
C VAL A 574 26.64 -21.53 21.13
N ILE A 575 27.23 -21.16 22.26
CA ILE A 575 28.47 -21.76 22.77
C ILE A 575 28.17 -23.01 23.59
N GLY A 576 29.00 -24.05 23.44
CA GLY A 576 28.96 -25.26 24.26
C GLY A 576 27.87 -26.27 23.89
N GLN A 577 27.15 -26.06 22.77
CA GLN A 577 26.03 -26.91 22.35
C GLN A 577 26.18 -27.41 20.91
N LYS A 578 27.40 -27.84 20.54
CA LYS A 578 27.74 -28.15 19.14
C LYS A 578 26.88 -29.29 18.55
N GLU A 579 26.75 -30.40 19.28
CA GLU A 579 25.93 -31.56 18.85
C GLU A 579 24.45 -31.15 18.65
N ALA A 580 23.92 -30.34 19.58
CA ALA A 580 22.55 -29.85 19.50
C ALA A 580 22.32 -28.95 18.28
N VAL A 581 23.24 -28.02 18.00
CA VAL A 581 23.18 -27.14 16.83
C VAL A 581 23.26 -27.95 15.53
N ASP A 582 24.24 -28.86 15.42
CA ASP A 582 24.44 -29.67 14.22
C ASP A 582 23.20 -30.54 13.92
N THR A 583 22.61 -31.16 14.94
CA THR A 583 21.41 -32.00 14.79
C THR A 583 20.24 -31.21 14.21
N VAL A 584 19.95 -30.03 14.79
CA VAL A 584 18.85 -29.17 14.36
C VAL A 584 19.10 -28.62 12.95
N CYS A 585 20.30 -28.12 12.68
CA CYS A 585 20.64 -27.57 11.37
C CYS A 585 20.58 -28.64 10.26
N ASN A 586 21.01 -29.88 10.54
CA ASN A 586 20.95 -30.98 9.58
C ASN A 586 19.51 -31.39 9.26
N ALA A 587 18.61 -31.40 10.25
CA ALA A 587 17.19 -31.65 10.02
C ALA A 587 16.55 -30.56 9.14
N ILE A 588 16.81 -29.29 9.44
CA ILE A 588 16.29 -28.15 8.64
C ILE A 588 16.84 -28.18 7.21
N MET A 589 18.12 -28.54 7.04
CA MET A 589 18.74 -28.70 5.72
C MET A 589 18.06 -29.81 4.90
N ARG A 590 17.75 -30.96 5.51
CA ARG A 590 17.00 -32.06 4.86
C ARG A 590 15.62 -31.60 4.40
N SER A 591 14.93 -30.83 5.25
CA SER A 591 13.60 -30.28 4.92
C SER A 591 13.66 -29.31 3.74
N LYS A 592 14.58 -28.34 3.77
CA LYS A 592 14.76 -27.36 2.68
C LYS A 592 15.28 -27.96 1.38
N ALA A 593 15.95 -29.11 1.43
CA ALA A 593 16.31 -29.89 0.25
C ALA A 593 15.12 -30.68 -0.32
N ASN A 594 13.92 -30.58 0.26
CA ASN A 594 12.73 -31.36 -0.07
C ASN A 594 12.96 -32.88 0.02
N LEU A 595 13.84 -33.32 0.93
CA LEU A 595 14.18 -34.72 1.16
C LEU A 595 13.42 -35.32 2.36
N GLN A 596 12.62 -34.52 3.06
CA GLN A 596 11.72 -34.97 4.14
C GLN A 596 10.36 -35.39 3.58
N ARG A 597 9.49 -35.98 4.41
CA ARG A 597 8.11 -36.30 4.05
C ARG A 597 7.35 -35.01 3.69
N ARG A 598 6.52 -35.08 2.65
CA ARG A 598 5.72 -33.94 2.19
C ARG A 598 4.68 -33.56 3.27
N GLN A 599 4.36 -32.26 3.35
CA GLN A 599 3.35 -31.70 4.27
C GLN A 599 3.72 -31.72 5.76
N GLN A 600 5.02 -31.78 6.10
CA GLN A 600 5.48 -31.61 7.48
C GLN A 600 6.05 -30.20 7.72
N PRO A 601 6.13 -29.73 8.98
CA PRO A 601 6.93 -28.56 9.35
C PRO A 601 8.41 -28.69 8.93
N LEU A 602 9.13 -27.58 8.88
CA LEU A 602 10.56 -27.56 8.50
C LEU A 602 11.47 -28.35 9.45
N GLY A 603 10.99 -28.59 10.66
CA GLY A 603 11.67 -29.38 11.67
C GLY A 603 10.86 -29.40 12.96
N SER A 604 10.90 -30.52 13.67
CA SER A 604 10.23 -30.73 14.95
C SER A 604 11.21 -31.31 15.97
N PHE A 605 11.41 -30.61 17.08
CA PHE A 605 12.46 -30.96 18.05
C PHE A 605 11.96 -30.93 19.49
N LEU A 606 12.43 -31.87 20.30
CA LEU A 606 12.31 -31.83 21.75
C LEU A 606 13.67 -31.54 22.38
N PHE A 607 13.79 -30.40 23.06
CA PHE A 607 14.99 -29.93 23.73
C PHE A 607 14.97 -30.28 25.22
N LEU A 608 15.90 -31.13 25.63
CA LEU A 608 16.07 -31.60 27.01
C LEU A 608 17.32 -31.00 27.63
N GLY A 609 17.27 -30.57 28.89
CA GLY A 609 18.46 -30.07 29.59
C GLY A 609 18.12 -29.21 30.81
N SER A 610 19.14 -28.71 31.50
CA SER A 610 18.95 -27.80 32.64
C SER A 610 18.39 -26.43 32.23
N SER A 611 17.88 -25.69 33.21
CA SER A 611 17.49 -24.30 33.00
C SER A 611 18.73 -23.47 32.67
N GLY A 612 18.68 -22.67 31.61
CA GLY A 612 19.80 -21.79 31.24
C GLY A 612 20.91 -22.45 30.43
N SER A 613 20.74 -23.70 29.98
CA SER A 613 21.69 -24.41 29.09
C SER A 613 21.72 -23.87 27.64
N GLY A 614 20.73 -23.05 27.25
CA GLY A 614 20.69 -22.41 25.92
C GLY A 614 19.52 -22.84 25.03
N LYS A 615 18.58 -23.67 25.49
CA LYS A 615 17.40 -24.15 24.72
C LYS A 615 16.63 -23.03 24.02
N THR A 616 16.15 -22.05 24.78
CA THR A 616 15.44 -20.87 24.24
C THR A 616 16.35 -19.98 23.40
N HIS A 617 17.65 -19.94 23.71
CA HIS A 617 18.61 -19.14 22.96
C HIS A 617 18.85 -19.72 21.56
N LEU A 618 18.95 -21.05 21.44
CA LEU A 618 19.05 -21.73 20.14
C LEU A 618 17.81 -21.43 19.27
N ALA A 619 16.61 -21.50 19.84
CA ALA A 619 15.38 -21.16 19.13
C ALA A 619 15.38 -19.70 18.61
N LYS A 620 15.85 -18.75 19.44
CA LYS A 620 16.03 -17.35 19.04
C LYS A 620 17.04 -17.19 17.90
N GLN A 621 18.20 -17.85 17.98
CA GLN A 621 19.20 -17.76 16.92
C GLN A 621 18.71 -18.40 15.62
N ILE A 622 17.98 -19.51 15.69
CA ILE A 622 17.35 -20.13 14.51
C ILE A 622 16.34 -19.18 13.86
N ALA A 623 15.53 -18.47 14.65
CA ALA A 623 14.62 -17.46 14.12
C ALA A 623 15.38 -16.32 13.42
N CYS A 624 16.44 -15.81 14.05
CA CYS A 624 17.28 -14.75 13.48
C CYS A 624 18.04 -15.14 12.21
N GLU A 625 18.46 -16.39 12.07
CA GLU A 625 19.27 -16.86 10.93
C GLU A 625 18.41 -17.43 9.79
N LEU A 626 17.30 -18.10 10.07
CA LEU A 626 16.41 -18.63 9.03
C LEU A 626 15.38 -17.61 8.55
N PHE A 627 14.87 -16.78 9.46
CA PHE A 627 13.76 -15.85 9.17
C PHE A 627 14.18 -14.39 9.29
N ASP A 628 15.49 -14.13 9.46
CA ASP A 628 16.13 -12.81 9.48
C ASP A 628 15.69 -11.86 10.62
N THR A 629 14.78 -12.30 11.51
CA THR A 629 14.27 -11.51 12.64
C THR A 629 13.99 -12.36 13.88
N GLU A 630 14.29 -11.81 15.07
CA GLU A 630 13.92 -12.46 16.35
C GLU A 630 12.40 -12.48 16.54
N GLN A 631 11.67 -11.54 15.92
CA GLN A 631 10.22 -11.47 16.02
C GLN A 631 9.51 -12.66 15.35
N ALA A 632 10.22 -13.45 14.53
CA ALA A 632 9.72 -14.70 13.98
C ALA A 632 9.61 -15.81 15.04
N LEU A 633 10.13 -15.60 16.26
CA LEU A 633 9.92 -16.52 17.38
C LEU A 633 8.55 -16.30 18.01
N ILE A 634 7.68 -17.29 17.86
CA ILE A 634 6.41 -17.41 18.59
C ILE A 634 6.69 -18.25 19.84
N ARG A 635 6.70 -17.61 21.01
CA ARG A 635 6.93 -18.31 22.29
C ARG A 635 5.61 -18.50 23.04
N ILE A 636 5.34 -19.73 23.46
CA ILE A 636 4.16 -20.09 24.23
C ILE A 636 4.61 -20.83 25.50
N ASP A 637 4.26 -20.30 26.66
CA ASP A 637 4.56 -20.92 27.96
C ASP A 637 3.49 -21.97 28.28
N MET A 638 3.87 -23.24 28.37
CA MET A 638 2.93 -24.33 28.63
C MET A 638 2.43 -24.38 30.07
N SER A 639 3.03 -23.63 30.99
CA SER A 639 2.52 -23.48 32.35
C SER A 639 1.14 -22.81 32.39
N GLU A 640 0.81 -21.96 31.41
CA GLU A 640 -0.50 -21.31 31.29
C GLU A 640 -1.60 -22.27 30.77
N TYR A 641 -1.19 -23.43 30.27
CA TYR A 641 -2.01 -24.37 29.52
C TYR A 641 -2.17 -25.73 30.21
N THR A 642 -2.20 -25.71 31.54
CA THR A 642 -2.41 -26.87 32.41
C THR A 642 -3.87 -27.35 32.43
N GLU A 643 -4.83 -26.43 32.26
CA GLU A 643 -6.26 -26.72 32.31
C GLU A 643 -6.88 -26.98 30.93
N GLN A 644 -7.96 -27.75 30.90
CA GLN A 644 -8.68 -28.10 29.66
C GLN A 644 -9.26 -26.87 28.93
N HIS A 645 -9.75 -25.86 29.64
CA HIS A 645 -10.34 -24.67 29.03
C HIS A 645 -9.29 -23.76 28.38
N SER A 646 -8.04 -23.79 28.85
CA SER A 646 -6.92 -23.06 28.24
C SER A 646 -6.62 -23.54 26.82
N VAL A 647 -6.89 -24.80 26.48
CA VAL A 647 -6.67 -25.36 25.14
C VAL A 647 -7.46 -24.59 24.07
N SER A 648 -8.69 -24.18 24.38
CA SER A 648 -9.51 -23.38 23.46
C SER A 648 -8.95 -21.99 23.22
N ARG A 649 -8.17 -21.43 24.16
CA ARG A 649 -7.47 -20.14 23.96
C ARG A 649 -6.30 -20.26 22.97
N LEU A 650 -5.65 -21.42 22.93
CA LEU A 650 -4.53 -21.69 22.02
C LEU A 650 -4.99 -21.75 20.56
N ILE A 651 -6.09 -22.46 20.29
CA ILE A 651 -6.54 -22.78 18.92
C ILE A 651 -7.72 -21.91 18.47
N GLY A 652 -8.55 -21.44 19.40
CA GLY A 652 -9.83 -20.80 19.13
C GLY A 652 -10.99 -21.64 19.69
N ALA A 653 -11.99 -20.97 20.26
CA ALA A 653 -13.16 -21.65 20.81
C ALA A 653 -14.16 -22.04 19.69
N PRO A 654 -14.81 -23.21 19.79
CA PRO A 654 -15.85 -23.61 18.84
C PRO A 654 -17.15 -22.79 19.00
N PRO A 655 -18.04 -22.78 17.97
CA PRO A 655 -19.33 -22.11 18.04
C PRO A 655 -20.12 -22.47 19.30
N GLY A 656 -20.59 -21.46 20.03
CA GLY A 656 -21.40 -21.62 21.24
C GLY A 656 -20.64 -21.59 22.57
N TYR A 657 -19.31 -21.43 22.55
CA TYR A 657 -18.49 -21.25 23.76
C TYR A 657 -18.06 -19.79 23.97
N VAL A 658 -17.84 -19.38 25.23
CA VAL A 658 -17.31 -18.05 25.57
C VAL A 658 -15.94 -17.87 24.91
N GLY A 659 -15.77 -16.81 24.11
CA GLY A 659 -14.57 -16.57 23.32
C GLY A 659 -14.63 -17.06 21.87
N TYR A 660 -15.82 -17.48 21.37
CA TYR A 660 -16.03 -17.89 19.98
C TYR A 660 -15.55 -16.87 18.93
N ASP A 661 -15.73 -15.58 19.19
CA ASP A 661 -15.30 -14.51 18.28
C ASP A 661 -13.79 -14.19 18.37
N GLN A 662 -13.04 -14.82 19.28
CA GLN A 662 -11.60 -14.61 19.45
C GLN A 662 -10.82 -15.70 18.69
N ALA A 663 -9.92 -15.27 17.80
CA ALA A 663 -8.99 -16.16 17.13
C ALA A 663 -8.02 -16.79 18.15
N GLY A 664 -7.56 -18.02 17.89
CA GLY A 664 -6.63 -18.71 18.78
C GLY A 664 -5.26 -18.03 18.82
N GLN A 665 -4.62 -18.02 19.99
CA GLN A 665 -3.31 -17.38 20.17
C GLN A 665 -2.23 -17.96 19.23
N LEU A 666 -2.22 -19.29 19.04
CA LEU A 666 -1.27 -19.95 18.14
C LEU A 666 -1.70 -19.81 16.68
N THR A 667 -2.95 -20.12 16.38
CA THR A 667 -3.49 -20.14 15.00
C THR A 667 -3.41 -18.77 14.36
N GLU A 668 -3.76 -17.71 15.07
CA GLU A 668 -3.67 -16.33 14.57
C GLU A 668 -2.22 -15.91 14.32
N GLN A 669 -1.30 -16.21 15.24
CA GLN A 669 0.10 -15.83 15.09
C GLN A 669 0.76 -16.54 13.91
N VAL A 670 0.43 -17.80 13.65
CA VAL A 670 0.96 -18.56 12.50
C VAL A 670 0.34 -18.10 11.18
N VAL A 671 -0.95 -17.72 11.17
CA VAL A 671 -1.57 -17.08 9.98
C VAL A 671 -0.89 -15.76 9.64
N LYS A 672 -0.54 -14.95 10.66
CA LYS A 672 0.22 -13.71 10.48
C LYS A 672 1.67 -13.98 10.08
N LYS A 673 2.31 -15.01 10.66
CA LYS A 673 3.73 -15.35 10.48
C LYS A 673 3.86 -16.80 9.99
N ARG A 674 3.66 -17.02 8.69
CA ARG A 674 3.84 -18.34 8.07
C ARG A 674 5.27 -18.88 8.18
N TYR A 675 6.25 -17.98 8.28
CA TYR A 675 7.67 -18.27 8.48
C TYR A 675 8.04 -17.95 9.93
N ALA A 676 8.02 -18.95 10.80
CA ALA A 676 8.21 -18.75 12.23
C ALA A 676 8.89 -19.93 12.92
N VAL A 677 9.58 -19.66 14.02
CA VAL A 677 9.98 -20.67 14.99
C VAL A 677 8.93 -20.65 16.10
N ILE A 678 8.30 -21.80 16.36
CA ILE A 678 7.28 -21.95 17.40
C ILE A 678 7.93 -22.69 18.57
N LEU A 679 8.06 -22.00 19.70
CA LEU A 679 8.67 -22.51 20.91
C LEU A 679 7.62 -22.76 21.99
N PHE A 680 7.40 -24.02 22.31
CA PHE A 680 6.60 -24.46 23.45
C PHE A 680 7.52 -24.68 24.65
N ASP A 681 7.49 -23.75 25.61
CA ASP A 681 8.35 -23.78 26.78
C ASP A 681 7.71 -24.64 27.89
N GLU A 682 8.50 -25.49 28.54
CA GLU A 682 8.08 -26.35 29.68
C GLU A 682 6.92 -27.31 29.33
N ILE A 683 7.04 -28.03 28.21
CA ILE A 683 5.98 -28.92 27.69
C ILE A 683 5.52 -30.00 28.67
N GLU A 684 6.36 -30.38 29.64
CA GLU A 684 5.98 -31.33 30.70
C GLU A 684 4.79 -30.88 31.55
N LYS A 685 4.49 -29.57 31.59
CA LYS A 685 3.36 -29.01 32.34
C LYS A 685 2.07 -28.92 31.52
N ALA A 686 2.13 -29.15 30.21
CA ALA A 686 0.99 -28.97 29.32
C ALA A 686 -0.12 -29.99 29.59
N HIS A 687 -1.37 -29.57 29.38
CA HIS A 687 -2.50 -30.50 29.40
C HIS A 687 -2.38 -31.55 28.26
N PRO A 688 -2.70 -32.84 28.49
CA PRO A 688 -2.52 -33.92 27.50
C PRO A 688 -3.18 -33.66 26.13
N LYS A 689 -4.32 -32.97 26.10
CA LYS A 689 -5.00 -32.60 24.84
C LYS A 689 -4.13 -31.76 23.90
N ILE A 690 -3.21 -30.95 24.42
CA ILE A 690 -2.28 -30.14 23.62
C ILE A 690 -1.30 -31.03 22.88
N LEU A 691 -0.87 -32.15 23.49
CA LEU A 691 0.01 -33.11 22.84
C LEU A 691 -0.66 -33.71 21.58
N ASN A 692 -1.97 -33.97 21.63
CA ASN A 692 -2.74 -34.47 20.48
C ASN A 692 -2.84 -33.44 19.36
N ILE A 693 -2.96 -32.15 19.72
CA ILE A 693 -2.95 -31.05 18.76
C ILE A 693 -1.58 -30.97 18.08
N LEU A 694 -0.50 -31.04 18.86
CA LEU A 694 0.86 -31.02 18.33
C LEU A 694 1.14 -32.20 17.40
N LEU A 695 0.59 -33.39 17.70
CA LEU A 695 0.65 -34.54 16.80
C LEU A 695 0.06 -34.22 15.42
N GLN A 696 -1.14 -33.64 15.38
CA GLN A 696 -1.77 -33.23 14.12
C GLN A 696 -0.89 -32.25 13.34
N VAL A 697 -0.30 -31.25 14.01
CA VAL A 697 0.56 -30.27 13.36
C VAL A 697 1.85 -30.90 12.82
N MET A 698 2.47 -31.81 13.55
CA MET A 698 3.71 -32.47 13.13
C MET A 698 3.49 -33.49 11.99
N ASP A 699 2.30 -34.09 11.92
CA ASP A 699 1.95 -35.07 10.89
C ASP A 699 1.48 -34.44 9.58
N ASP A 700 0.48 -33.57 9.65
CA ASP A 700 -0.19 -33.01 8.48
C ASP A 700 0.30 -31.61 8.11
N GLY A 701 1.16 -31.01 8.96
CA GLY A 701 1.63 -29.63 8.78
C GLY A 701 0.48 -28.62 8.79
N ARG A 702 -0.68 -29.01 9.31
CA ARG A 702 -1.91 -28.24 9.27
C ARG A 702 -2.68 -28.39 10.57
N LEU A 703 -3.31 -27.31 10.99
CA LEU A 703 -4.19 -27.30 12.16
C LEU A 703 -5.52 -26.67 11.79
N THR A 704 -6.62 -27.33 12.13
CA THR A 704 -7.95 -26.70 11.99
C THR A 704 -8.30 -25.99 13.28
N ASP A 705 -8.63 -24.71 13.18
CA ASP A 705 -9.04 -23.91 14.33
C ASP A 705 -10.45 -24.27 14.82
N GLY A 706 -10.87 -23.69 15.96
CA GLY A 706 -12.22 -23.91 16.50
C GLY A 706 -13.34 -23.43 15.58
N GLN A 707 -13.04 -22.57 14.61
CA GLN A 707 -13.99 -22.00 13.64
C GLN A 707 -14.04 -22.79 12.32
N GLY A 708 -13.19 -23.83 12.16
CA GLY A 708 -13.11 -24.64 10.96
C GLY A 708 -12.12 -24.14 9.90
N ASN A 709 -11.33 -23.09 10.19
CA ASN A 709 -10.31 -22.62 9.27
C ASN A 709 -9.04 -23.47 9.40
N THR A 710 -8.45 -23.86 8.27
CA THR A 710 -7.20 -24.63 8.27
C THR A 710 -5.99 -23.69 8.20
N VAL A 711 -5.09 -23.80 9.17
CA VAL A 711 -3.83 -23.05 9.28
C VAL A 711 -2.67 -23.93 8.84
N ASP A 712 -1.75 -23.38 8.04
CA ASP A 712 -0.60 -24.08 7.47
C ASP A 712 0.68 -23.82 8.29
N PHE A 713 1.38 -24.89 8.66
CA PHE A 713 2.59 -24.93 9.48
C PHE A 713 3.80 -25.46 8.70
N THR A 714 3.68 -25.77 7.41
CA THR A 714 4.76 -26.35 6.61
C THR A 714 6.05 -25.52 6.58
N ASN A 715 5.93 -24.18 6.72
CA ASN A 715 7.05 -23.24 6.77
C ASN A 715 7.51 -22.86 8.19
N THR A 716 7.10 -23.61 9.21
CA THR A 716 7.43 -23.36 10.62
C THR A 716 8.44 -24.36 11.16
N VAL A 717 9.24 -23.96 12.14
CA VAL A 717 10.09 -24.88 12.92
C VAL A 717 9.47 -25.02 14.32
N ILE A 718 9.15 -26.23 14.73
CA ILE A 718 8.50 -26.52 16.00
C ILE A 718 9.55 -27.00 17.00
N MET A 719 9.64 -26.32 18.15
CA MET A 719 10.59 -26.63 19.22
C MET A 719 9.86 -26.71 20.54
N LEU A 720 10.04 -27.82 21.24
CA LEU A 720 9.50 -28.04 22.58
C LEU A 720 10.66 -28.04 23.55
N THR A 721 10.58 -27.33 24.68
CA THR A 721 11.60 -27.42 25.74
C THR A 721 11.04 -28.21 26.91
N SER A 722 11.91 -28.98 27.55
CA SER A 722 11.61 -29.62 28.81
C SER A 722 12.82 -29.58 29.75
N ASN A 723 12.54 -29.47 31.05
CA ASN A 723 13.56 -29.56 32.10
C ASN A 723 13.65 -30.97 32.71
N LEU A 724 12.96 -31.96 32.11
CA LEU A 724 12.97 -33.35 32.55
C LEU A 724 14.40 -33.92 32.54
N GLY A 725 14.78 -34.58 33.63
CA GLY A 725 16.09 -35.22 33.77
C GLY A 725 17.28 -34.26 33.94
N SER A 726 17.03 -32.96 34.13
CA SER A 726 18.09 -31.95 34.27
C SER A 726 19.09 -32.22 35.41
N LYS A 727 18.61 -32.66 36.58
CA LYS A 727 19.48 -33.02 37.72
C LYS A 727 20.48 -34.14 37.38
N GLN A 728 19.97 -35.20 36.73
CA GLN A 728 20.80 -36.35 36.35
C GLN A 728 21.87 -35.97 35.33
N LEU A 729 21.60 -35.01 34.45
CA LEU A 729 22.58 -34.52 33.47
C LEU A 729 23.69 -33.70 34.14
N VAL A 730 23.36 -32.89 35.14
CA VAL A 730 24.35 -32.07 35.87
C VAL A 730 25.23 -32.97 36.75
N ASP A 731 24.64 -33.83 37.57
CA ASP A 731 25.38 -34.77 38.44
C ASP A 731 26.31 -35.70 37.64
N ALA A 732 25.89 -36.09 36.43
CA ALA A 732 26.67 -36.95 35.55
C ALA A 732 27.83 -36.24 34.86
N GLN A 733 27.79 -34.91 34.71
CA GLN A 733 28.91 -34.15 34.17
C GLN A 733 30.06 -34.06 35.18
N GLU A 734 29.74 -33.86 36.47
CA GLU A 734 30.74 -33.85 37.55
C GLU A 734 31.44 -35.20 37.72
N THR A 735 30.71 -36.29 37.47
CA THR A 735 31.21 -37.67 37.63
C THR A 735 31.76 -38.28 36.34
N GLY A 736 31.70 -37.58 35.20
CA GLY A 736 32.14 -38.09 33.90
C GLY A 736 31.26 -39.21 33.30
N THR A 737 30.03 -39.37 33.78
CA THR A 737 29.09 -40.45 33.38
C THR A 737 27.97 -39.97 32.44
N PHE A 738 28.21 -38.88 31.70
CA PHE A 738 27.21 -38.21 30.85
C PHE A 738 26.47 -39.13 29.85
N LEU A 739 27.17 -40.07 29.21
CA LEU A 739 26.56 -41.03 28.27
C LEU A 739 25.53 -41.94 28.93
N LYS A 740 25.71 -42.28 30.21
CA LYS A 740 24.76 -43.08 30.98
C LYS A 740 23.55 -42.24 31.35
N ALA A 741 23.77 -41.02 31.84
CA ALA A 741 22.68 -40.09 32.14
C ALA A 741 21.84 -39.74 30.92
N LYS A 742 22.43 -39.57 29.72
CA LYS A 742 21.67 -39.38 28.47
C LYS A 742 20.68 -40.53 28.22
N LYS A 743 21.08 -41.79 28.49
CA LYS A 743 20.17 -42.95 28.36
C LYS A 743 19.07 -42.94 29.42
N ASP A 744 19.40 -42.58 30.65
CA ASP A 744 18.45 -42.53 31.77
C ASP A 744 17.39 -41.43 31.54
N VAL A 745 17.80 -40.26 31.05
CA VAL A 745 16.88 -39.18 30.65
C VAL A 745 15.97 -39.62 29.51
N MET A 746 16.49 -40.35 28.51
CA MET A 746 15.65 -40.89 27.44
C MET A 746 14.62 -41.92 27.94
N GLN A 747 14.91 -42.66 29.01
CA GLN A 747 13.90 -43.51 29.65
C GLN A 747 12.82 -42.69 30.35
N LEU A 748 13.18 -41.59 31.02
CA LEU A 748 12.20 -40.68 31.61
C LEU A 748 11.28 -40.03 30.56
N VAL A 749 11.84 -39.62 29.42
CA VAL A 749 11.07 -39.06 28.29
C VAL A 749 10.04 -40.08 27.79
N LYS A 750 10.45 -41.35 27.62
CA LYS A 750 9.55 -42.45 27.21
C LYS A 750 8.47 -42.77 28.24
N ALA A 751 8.72 -42.49 29.52
CA ALA A 751 7.74 -42.67 30.58
C ALA A 751 6.75 -41.50 30.66
N HIS A 752 7.21 -40.28 30.36
CA HIS A 752 6.41 -39.06 30.51
C HIS A 752 5.57 -38.72 29.27
N PHE A 753 6.11 -38.91 28.07
CA PHE A 753 5.44 -38.57 26.81
C PHE A 753 4.91 -39.80 26.09
N PRO A 754 3.76 -39.70 25.40
CA PRO A 754 3.22 -40.80 24.63
C PRO A 754 4.19 -41.18 23.50
N PRO A 755 4.33 -42.49 23.18
CA PRO A 755 5.27 -42.96 22.17
C PRO A 755 4.94 -42.42 20.77
N GLU A 756 3.66 -42.13 20.51
CA GLU A 756 3.18 -41.48 19.29
C GLU A 756 3.90 -40.14 19.07
N LEU A 757 3.99 -39.30 20.10
CA LEU A 757 4.63 -37.99 20.04
C LEU A 757 6.15 -38.11 19.83
N ILE A 758 6.78 -39.03 20.56
CA ILE A 758 8.23 -39.28 20.50
C ILE A 758 8.67 -39.65 19.08
N ASN A 759 7.87 -40.46 18.39
CA ASN A 759 8.17 -40.93 17.03
C ASN A 759 7.89 -39.88 15.94
N ARG A 760 7.28 -38.73 16.28
CA ARG A 760 7.02 -37.64 15.33
C ARG A 760 8.08 -36.55 15.34
N PHE A 761 8.86 -36.43 16.41
CA PHE A 761 10.01 -35.53 16.39
C PHE A 761 11.03 -36.00 15.35
N ASP A 762 11.57 -35.04 14.60
CA ASP A 762 12.70 -35.31 13.71
C ASP A 762 13.92 -35.75 14.53
N ASP A 763 14.14 -35.09 15.68
CA ASP A 763 15.19 -35.45 16.63
C ASP A 763 14.84 -34.99 18.06
N ILE A 764 15.29 -35.77 19.05
CA ILE A 764 15.26 -35.41 20.48
C ILE A 764 16.68 -34.98 20.88
N VAL A 765 16.81 -33.71 21.23
CA VAL A 765 18.11 -33.05 21.42
C VAL A 765 18.37 -32.85 22.91
N VAL A 766 19.44 -33.47 23.40
CA VAL A 766 19.88 -33.33 24.79
C VAL A 766 20.99 -32.28 24.86
N PHE A 767 20.76 -31.23 25.63
CA PHE A 767 21.72 -30.15 25.86
C PHE A 767 22.69 -30.56 26.97
N GLU A 768 23.97 -30.31 26.73
CA GLU A 768 25.03 -30.53 27.71
C GLU A 768 24.97 -29.43 28.77
N PRO A 769 25.24 -29.72 30.06
CA PRO A 769 25.41 -28.64 31.02
C PRO A 769 26.72 -27.88 30.74
N LEU A 770 26.69 -26.56 30.97
CA LEU A 770 27.71 -25.64 30.46
C LEU A 770 29.02 -25.78 31.23
N SER A 771 30.13 -25.95 30.52
CA SER A 771 31.46 -25.90 31.13
C SER A 771 31.82 -24.47 31.58
N VAL A 772 32.78 -24.36 32.49
CA VAL A 772 33.31 -23.06 32.96
C VAL A 772 33.84 -22.22 31.79
N ASP A 773 34.54 -22.84 30.84
CA ASP A 773 35.04 -22.16 29.64
C ASP A 773 33.89 -21.65 28.75
N ALA A 774 32.84 -22.45 28.59
CA ALA A 774 31.65 -22.05 27.85
C ALA A 774 30.95 -20.86 28.52
N LEU A 775 30.79 -20.88 29.85
CA LEU A 775 30.24 -19.75 30.62
C LEU A 775 31.08 -18.49 30.44
N ARG A 776 32.41 -18.62 30.45
CA ARG A 776 33.33 -17.49 30.23
C ARG A 776 33.14 -16.86 28.85
N SER A 777 33.09 -17.68 27.80
CA SER A 777 32.86 -17.19 26.43
C SER A 777 31.46 -16.60 26.26
N ILE A 778 30.42 -17.19 26.87
CA ILE A 778 29.06 -16.63 26.86
C ILE A 778 29.03 -15.25 27.52
N PHE A 779 29.68 -15.09 28.67
CA PHE A 779 29.74 -13.82 29.35
C PHE A 779 30.43 -12.75 28.51
N GLN A 780 31.54 -13.07 27.85
CA GLN A 780 32.24 -12.16 26.94
C GLN A 780 31.34 -11.68 25.79
N LEU A 781 30.51 -12.55 25.22
CA LEU A 781 29.54 -12.14 24.19
C LEU A 781 28.51 -11.16 24.76
N LEU A 782 27.94 -11.44 25.94
CA LEU A 782 26.97 -10.55 26.60
C LEU A 782 27.57 -9.19 26.93
N LEU A 783 28.84 -9.15 27.35
CA LEU A 783 29.55 -7.89 27.62
C LEU A 783 29.80 -7.09 26.33
N LYS A 784 30.12 -7.76 25.22
CA LYS A 784 30.29 -7.13 23.91
C LYS A 784 28.98 -6.51 23.42
N ASP A 785 27.87 -7.24 23.57
CA ASP A 785 26.53 -6.73 23.23
C ASP A 785 26.16 -5.50 24.06
N LEU A 786 26.48 -5.50 25.36
CA LEU A 786 26.28 -4.33 26.22
C LEU A 786 27.17 -3.16 25.81
N SER A 787 28.45 -3.39 25.50
CA SER A 787 29.37 -2.33 25.04
C SER A 787 28.87 -1.66 23.75
N ASN A 788 28.40 -2.45 22.79
CA ASN A 788 27.79 -1.93 21.55
C ASN A 788 26.54 -1.09 21.84
N ARG A 789 25.64 -1.57 22.71
CA ARG A 789 24.43 -0.83 23.08
C ARG A 789 24.74 0.50 23.75
N VAL A 790 25.74 0.53 24.64
CA VAL A 790 26.18 1.77 25.29
C VAL A 790 26.75 2.74 24.26
N LEU A 791 27.56 2.26 23.32
CA LEU A 791 28.13 3.08 22.26
C LEU A 791 27.04 3.67 21.34
N GLU A 792 26.03 2.90 20.96
CA GLU A 792 24.94 3.35 20.10
C GLU A 792 24.07 4.43 20.77
N GLU A 793 23.68 4.22 22.03
CA GLU A 793 22.77 5.10 22.76
C GLU A 793 23.46 6.34 23.34
N THR A 794 24.73 6.21 23.74
CA THR A 794 25.43 7.26 24.49
C THR A 794 26.66 7.81 23.79
N GLN A 795 27.11 7.21 22.67
CA GLN A 795 28.37 7.51 21.98
C GLN A 795 29.63 7.27 22.84
N LEU A 796 29.49 6.58 23.96
CA LEU A 796 30.57 6.28 24.91
C LEU A 796 31.12 4.87 24.67
N LYS A 797 32.45 4.73 24.64
CA LYS A 797 33.10 3.42 24.54
C LYS A 797 33.27 2.81 25.93
N LEU A 798 32.63 1.66 26.15
CA LEU A 798 32.81 0.88 27.37
C LEU A 798 33.87 -0.20 27.19
N VAL A 799 34.91 -0.15 28.01
CA VAL A 799 35.97 -1.16 28.14
C VAL A 799 35.78 -1.88 29.47
N ILE A 800 35.76 -3.21 29.44
CA ILE A 800 35.52 -4.03 30.62
C ILE A 800 36.76 -4.86 30.88
N ASP A 801 37.27 -4.81 32.12
CA ASP A 801 38.43 -5.58 32.51
C ASP A 801 38.10 -7.09 32.63
N LYS A 802 39.10 -7.93 32.36
CA LYS A 802 38.99 -9.39 32.41
C LYS A 802 38.70 -9.90 33.82
N SER A 803 39.08 -9.15 34.86
CA SER A 803 38.81 -9.51 36.27
C SER A 803 37.31 -9.68 36.57
N ILE A 804 36.45 -8.87 35.95
CA ILE A 804 34.98 -8.92 36.14
C ILE A 804 34.40 -10.23 35.56
N VAL A 805 35.00 -10.75 34.49
CA VAL A 805 34.59 -12.02 33.87
C VAL A 805 34.80 -13.19 34.84
N ASP A 806 35.93 -13.19 35.55
CA ASP A 806 36.31 -14.30 36.42
C ASP A 806 35.44 -14.35 37.69
N ILE A 807 35.10 -13.19 38.25
CA ILE A 807 34.19 -13.08 39.41
C ILE A 807 32.78 -13.56 39.05
N ALA A 808 32.23 -13.07 37.93
CA ALA A 808 30.88 -13.43 37.52
C ALA A 808 30.71 -14.93 37.22
N VAL A 809 31.76 -15.59 36.74
CA VAL A 809 31.76 -17.04 36.47
C VAL A 809 31.91 -17.86 37.75
N GLN A 810 32.70 -17.41 38.72
CA GLN A 810 32.86 -18.10 40.01
C GLN A 810 31.56 -18.12 40.84
N ASP A 811 30.77 -17.06 40.77
CA ASP A 811 29.48 -16.95 41.47
C ASP A 811 28.31 -17.66 40.75
N CYS A 812 28.58 -18.37 39.63
CA CYS A 812 27.55 -18.96 38.79
C CYS A 812 27.26 -20.42 39.17
N ASP A 813 26.03 -20.69 39.62
CA ASP A 813 25.56 -22.06 39.85
C ASP A 813 25.26 -22.78 38.53
N VAL A 814 25.94 -23.91 38.31
CA VAL A 814 25.82 -24.77 37.13
C VAL A 814 24.38 -25.23 36.88
N MET A 815 23.57 -25.40 37.94
CA MET A 815 22.16 -25.79 37.83
C MET A 815 21.28 -24.78 37.09
N TYR A 816 21.64 -23.49 37.12
CA TYR A 816 20.91 -22.41 36.47
C TYR A 816 21.57 -21.91 35.16
N GLY A 817 22.67 -22.55 34.74
CA GLY A 817 23.40 -22.25 33.52
C GLY A 817 23.78 -20.78 33.40
N ALA A 818 23.64 -20.19 32.21
CA ALA A 818 24.04 -18.79 31.97
C ALA A 818 23.04 -17.73 32.47
N ARG A 819 21.92 -18.10 33.13
CA ARG A 819 20.92 -17.12 33.60
C ARG A 819 21.45 -16.13 34.65
N PRO A 820 22.23 -16.53 35.67
CA PRO A 820 22.77 -15.61 36.67
C PRO A 820 23.67 -14.54 36.06
N LEU A 821 24.42 -14.87 35.01
CA LEU A 821 25.32 -13.93 34.32
C LEU A 821 24.58 -12.72 33.73
N ARG A 822 23.39 -12.92 33.17
CA ARG A 822 22.57 -11.79 32.66
C ARG A 822 22.10 -10.88 33.80
N ARG A 823 21.68 -11.47 34.92
CA ARG A 823 21.27 -10.71 36.11
C ARG A 823 22.44 -9.93 36.71
N PHE A 824 23.64 -10.52 36.70
CA PHE A 824 24.86 -9.85 37.14
C PHE A 824 25.14 -8.60 36.29
N ILE A 825 25.03 -8.70 34.97
CA ILE A 825 25.18 -7.54 34.07
C ILE A 825 24.18 -6.43 34.41
N GLU A 826 22.89 -6.76 34.53
CA GLU A 826 21.84 -5.78 34.81
C GLU A 826 22.05 -5.06 36.15
N ARG A 827 22.37 -5.82 37.20
CA ARG A 827 22.52 -5.30 38.58
C ARG A 827 23.83 -4.55 38.77
N GLU A 828 24.96 -5.15 38.38
CA GLU A 828 26.29 -4.66 38.76
C GLU A 828 26.92 -3.75 37.70
N LEU A 829 26.54 -3.87 36.42
CA LEU A 829 27.12 -3.06 35.34
C LEU A 829 26.13 -2.01 34.83
N THR A 830 24.98 -2.45 34.31
CA THR A 830 24.01 -1.54 33.66
C THR A 830 23.50 -0.48 34.62
N THR A 831 23.21 -0.85 35.88
CA THR A 831 22.73 0.09 36.89
C THR A 831 23.78 1.18 37.22
N ILE A 832 25.07 0.84 37.26
CA ILE A 832 26.15 1.80 37.51
C ILE A 832 26.31 2.74 36.31
N ILE A 833 26.35 2.19 35.09
CA ILE A 833 26.46 2.97 33.84
C ILE A 833 25.28 3.94 33.70
N ALA A 834 24.05 3.49 33.96
CA ALA A 834 22.87 4.34 33.88
C ALA A 834 22.95 5.53 34.85
N ARG A 835 23.45 5.32 36.07
CA ARG A 835 23.67 6.42 37.04
C ARG A 835 24.68 7.44 36.52
N LEU A 836 25.80 6.99 35.97
CA LEU A 836 26.85 7.86 35.41
C LEU A 836 26.37 8.68 34.21
N VAL A 837 25.57 8.07 33.33
CA VAL A 837 24.99 8.75 32.17
C VAL A 837 23.98 9.81 32.62
N LEU A 838 23.11 9.49 33.58
CA LEU A 838 22.08 10.40 34.09
C LEU A 838 22.63 11.55 34.97
N SER A 839 23.76 11.34 35.65
CA SER A 839 24.36 12.37 36.52
C SER A 839 24.99 13.56 35.77
N GLY A 840 25.11 13.48 34.44
CA GLY A 840 25.31 14.67 33.59
C GLY A 840 26.64 15.41 33.75
N GLU A 841 27.77 14.72 33.98
CA GLU A 841 29.11 15.33 34.00
C GLU A 841 29.55 15.78 32.58
N LYS A 842 28.98 16.89 32.13
CA LYS A 842 29.23 17.60 30.87
C LYS A 842 30.66 18.14 30.79
N LYS A 843 31.53 17.43 30.09
CA LYS A 843 32.61 17.98 29.24
C LYS A 843 33.18 16.82 28.41
N ILE A 844 32.61 16.62 27.23
CA ILE A 844 32.97 15.55 26.29
C ILE A 844 34.06 16.12 25.37
N VAL A 845 35.28 15.62 25.52
CA VAL A 845 36.36 15.87 24.55
C VAL A 845 37.08 14.55 24.20
N THR A 846 37.10 13.55 25.08
CA THR A 846 37.53 12.17 24.79
C THR A 846 36.86 11.20 25.77
N ASP A 847 36.13 10.17 25.30
CA ASP A 847 35.25 9.37 26.16
C ASP A 847 35.55 7.86 26.14
N GLN A 848 36.13 7.35 27.23
CA GLN A 848 36.18 5.92 27.55
C GLN A 848 35.73 5.68 29.00
N PHE A 849 34.92 4.64 29.23
CA PHE A 849 34.66 4.09 30.55
C PHE A 849 35.41 2.78 30.73
N VAL A 850 36.09 2.62 31.85
CA VAL A 850 36.73 1.36 32.26
C VAL A 850 35.99 0.82 33.48
N ALA A 851 35.42 -0.37 33.35
CA ALA A 851 34.88 -1.13 34.48
C ALA A 851 35.99 -2.02 35.06
N GLU A 852 36.35 -1.81 36.32
CA GLU A 852 37.37 -2.56 37.05
C GLU A 852 36.79 -3.15 38.34
N SER A 853 37.24 -4.35 38.71
CA SER A 853 36.92 -4.93 40.00
C SER A 853 37.94 -4.52 41.07
N THR A 854 37.47 -3.94 42.16
CA THR A 854 38.20 -3.91 43.44
C THR A 854 37.71 -5.05 44.34
N LYS A 855 38.52 -5.53 45.29
CA LYS A 855 38.31 -6.79 46.03
C LYS A 855 36.91 -6.98 46.65
N ASP A 856 36.13 -5.91 46.87
CA ASP A 856 34.76 -5.96 47.42
C ASP A 856 33.70 -5.19 46.59
N SER A 857 34.03 -4.60 45.43
CA SER A 857 33.05 -3.88 44.59
C SER A 857 33.53 -3.61 43.15
N ILE A 858 32.58 -3.56 42.21
CA ILE A 858 32.84 -3.14 40.82
C ILE A 858 32.76 -1.61 40.74
N THR A 859 33.78 -0.98 40.17
CA THR A 859 33.80 0.47 39.92
C THR A 859 33.91 0.75 38.43
N VAL A 860 33.08 1.65 37.92
CA VAL A 860 33.16 2.15 36.53
C VAL A 860 33.73 3.55 36.58
N LYS A 861 34.92 3.74 36.01
CA LYS A 861 35.63 5.02 36.00
C LYS A 861 35.73 5.55 34.58
N ARG A 862 35.72 6.87 34.44
CA ARG A 862 36.01 7.56 33.19
C ARG A 862 37.53 7.68 33.01
N VAL A 863 38.02 7.47 31.79
CA VAL A 863 39.44 7.60 31.41
C VAL A 863 39.61 8.68 30.36
#